data_AF-A0A1G3R9S0-F1
#
_entry.id   AF-A0A1G3R9S0-F1
#
_cell.length_a   1.000
_cell.length_b   1.000
_cell.length_c   1.000
_cell.angle_alpha   90.00
_cell.angle_beta   90.00
_cell.angle_gamma   90.00
#
_symmetry.space_group_name_H-M   'P 1'
#
loop_
_entity.id
_entity.type
_entity.pdbx_description
1 polymer ?
#
loop_
_entity_poly.entity_id
_entity_poly.type
_entity_poly.pdbx_seq_one_letter_code
_entity_poly.pdbx_strand_id
1 'polypeptide(L)'
;MPATARKTILIAALATLASILPSWGQSLIGTSDGLYRIDQTGKPAVLLGNTDVRKIIRTGTGWYLLSSRGILFSQDLSSFEERNKGIPIKVIKTYDKGVKGFANEIQEVKDLEVDPYDDRNLVACTKDYVFLSQDGGNTWRRIPSPAPQPGLKAVAVTSKPELLVFASHPIRGPFVRNGANGSWKEIGGELGKSDPGNMNPEEISDMVVRAGTTGPEVWAANSFLPRMYNYDFTSATFRLAYREDAAFGTFESLLPRGDEVLYVTDGAVMRLDQGRGTVQFAGTETMAVKAAAALVPGRMNAYWSSSVVGRSLSLTELWLVSFKDLKPFKAFADGRFGLYLQTHFMVDPDSRAKYIDLMDKHNMDMVVIDLKDDYGRLRFEPRDPLVKAIGRTVNPLDVEAFVAEMKAKGRYLVARIVVFKDKRLYEHAGGAYAVWDAVENKPWQGYESETVEKTVMPPEGLSEGDNAPISLTITERKYYEEHWVDPYSEKVWEYNVAIAREIIERGFDEVQFDYIRFPTDGVNLSNLRYRWRDPGMDMESALMSFLQYARKNVAAPISIDIYGANGWYRSGVRTGQDVELLARYVDVICPMFYPSHFEQTFMAFEPAVLRPYRIYHLGTLRNSYMARKQVVVRPYLQAFYMNVRYDREFFSPLYVSLQVDGVRDSTNEGLTFWNNAGRYDDIPTLLRAPDRRLAGTTGARLLD
;
A
#
# COMPACT_ATOMS: atom_id res chain seq x y z
N MET A 1 -37.54 -31.14 19.25
CA MET A 1 -37.68 -30.41 20.54
C MET A 1 -38.51 -29.15 20.32
N PRO A 2 -39.44 -28.77 21.23
CA PRO A 2 -40.34 -27.64 21.00
C PRO A 2 -39.63 -26.29 21.16
N ALA A 3 -40.11 -25.27 20.45
CA ALA A 3 -39.52 -23.93 20.33
C ALA A 3 -39.33 -23.16 21.66
N THR A 4 -40.02 -23.57 22.72
CA THR A 4 -39.90 -23.02 24.08
C THR A 4 -38.63 -23.49 24.81
N ALA A 5 -38.07 -24.65 24.47
CA ALA A 5 -36.79 -25.12 25.04
C ALA A 5 -35.59 -24.34 24.47
N ARG A 6 -35.68 -23.87 23.21
CA ARG A 6 -34.62 -23.06 22.57
C ARG A 6 -34.48 -21.66 23.16
N LYS A 7 -35.58 -21.00 23.57
CA LYS A 7 -35.52 -19.68 24.21
C LYS A 7 -34.94 -19.73 25.63
N THR A 8 -35.22 -20.80 26.38
CA THR A 8 -34.72 -20.95 27.75
C THR A 8 -33.23 -21.34 27.78
N ILE A 9 -32.77 -22.11 26.79
CA ILE A 9 -31.34 -22.43 26.63
C ILE A 9 -30.54 -21.21 26.10
N LEU A 10 -31.13 -20.35 25.26
CA LEU A 10 -30.47 -19.12 24.81
C LEU A 10 -30.34 -18.08 25.94
N ILE A 11 -31.36 -17.96 26.81
CA ILE A 11 -31.34 -17.03 27.95
C ILE A 11 -30.45 -17.57 29.08
N ALA A 12 -30.40 -18.89 29.30
CA ALA A 12 -29.46 -19.50 30.24
C ALA A 12 -28.00 -19.44 29.76
N ALA A 13 -27.74 -19.57 28.44
CA ALA A 13 -26.41 -19.38 27.86
C ALA A 13 -25.95 -17.91 27.88
N LEU A 14 -26.87 -16.95 27.74
CA LEU A 14 -26.58 -15.52 27.92
C LEU A 14 -26.36 -15.15 29.40
N ALA A 15 -27.00 -15.84 30.34
CA ALA A 15 -26.83 -15.61 31.78
C ALA A 15 -25.54 -16.22 32.34
N THR A 16 -25.01 -17.31 31.77
CA THR A 16 -23.69 -17.86 32.13
C THR A 16 -22.51 -17.20 31.40
N LEU A 17 -22.77 -16.36 30.38
CA LEU A 17 -21.78 -15.49 29.74
C LEU A 17 -21.63 -14.13 30.46
N ALA A 18 -22.57 -13.74 31.31
CA ALA A 18 -22.50 -12.50 32.08
C ALA A 18 -21.46 -12.55 33.23
N SER A 19 -20.91 -13.73 33.56
CA SER A 19 -19.90 -13.91 34.61
C SER A 19 -18.45 -14.06 34.10
N ILE A 20 -18.19 -13.84 32.80
CA ILE A 20 -16.84 -13.89 32.20
C ILE A 20 -16.52 -12.60 31.42
N LEU A 21 -17.36 -11.56 31.51
CA LEU A 21 -16.96 -10.25 31.01
C LEU A 21 -15.94 -9.65 31.99
N PRO A 22 -14.72 -9.32 31.54
CA PRO A 22 -13.77 -8.65 32.41
C PRO A 22 -14.42 -7.39 32.97
N SER A 23 -14.30 -7.15 34.28
CA SER A 23 -14.61 -5.84 34.85
C SER A 23 -13.84 -4.80 34.03
N TRP A 24 -14.54 -3.87 33.39
CA TRP A 24 -13.89 -2.80 32.64
C TRP A 24 -13.02 -2.01 33.62
N GLY A 25 -11.70 -2.20 33.55
CA GLY A 25 -10.76 -1.26 34.12
C GLY A 25 -10.94 0.11 33.47
N GLN A 26 -10.14 1.10 33.87
CA GLN A 26 -10.05 2.30 33.05
C GLN A 26 -9.53 1.87 31.67
N SER A 27 -10.32 2.06 30.62
CA SER A 27 -9.97 1.61 29.27
C SER A 27 -10.17 2.72 28.24
N LEU A 28 -9.25 2.76 27.28
CA LEU A 28 -9.25 3.69 26.16
C LEU A 28 -9.18 2.91 24.85
N ILE A 29 -10.00 3.32 23.88
CA ILE A 29 -10.02 2.75 22.55
C ILE A 29 -9.65 3.85 21.55
N GLY A 30 -8.56 3.65 20.82
CA GLY A 30 -8.19 4.45 19.66
C GLY A 30 -8.76 3.81 18.40
N THR A 31 -9.45 4.60 17.58
CA THR A 31 -10.13 4.12 16.37
C THR A 31 -9.82 5.02 15.19
N SER A 32 -10.33 4.65 14.01
CA SER A 32 -10.30 5.48 12.81
C SER A 32 -11.08 6.80 12.90
N ASP A 33 -11.96 6.97 13.89
CA ASP A 33 -12.80 8.17 14.02
C ASP A 33 -12.66 8.91 15.36
N GLY A 34 -11.93 8.36 16.32
CA GLY A 34 -11.69 9.03 17.60
C GLY A 34 -11.02 8.21 18.69
N LEU A 35 -10.81 8.87 19.83
CA LEU A 35 -10.47 8.28 21.12
C LEU A 35 -11.74 8.15 21.97
N TYR A 36 -11.97 6.96 22.50
CA TYR A 36 -13.10 6.65 23.38
C TYR A 36 -12.60 6.18 24.74
N ARG A 37 -13.35 6.51 25.78
CA ARG A 37 -13.21 5.91 27.12
C ARG A 37 -14.37 4.96 27.35
N ILE A 38 -14.08 3.77 27.86
CA ILE A 38 -15.14 2.87 28.36
C ILE A 38 -15.32 3.17 29.84
N ASP A 39 -16.54 3.52 30.24
CA ASP A 39 -16.86 3.69 31.66
C ASP A 39 -17.14 2.34 32.36
N GLN A 40 -17.35 2.36 33.67
CA GLN A 40 -17.63 1.15 34.47
C GLN A 40 -18.93 0.44 34.05
N THR A 41 -19.81 1.10 33.31
CA THR A 41 -21.06 0.52 32.78
C THR A 41 -20.87 -0.13 31.41
N GLY A 42 -19.66 -0.06 30.84
CA GLY A 42 -19.35 -0.59 29.51
C GLY A 42 -19.77 0.32 28.36
N LYS A 43 -20.19 1.57 28.64
CA LYS A 43 -20.58 2.52 27.59
C LYS A 43 -19.38 3.32 27.10
N PRO A 44 -19.17 3.42 25.76
CA PRO A 44 -18.11 4.25 25.21
C PRO A 44 -18.52 5.74 25.25
N ALA A 45 -17.63 6.58 25.76
CA ALA A 45 -17.73 8.03 25.72
C ALA A 45 -16.60 8.59 24.84
N VAL A 46 -16.95 9.47 23.89
CA VAL A 46 -15.98 10.13 23.02
C VAL A 46 -15.16 11.12 23.86
N LEU A 47 -13.83 11.00 23.81
CA LEU A 47 -12.89 11.97 24.37
C LEU A 47 -12.32 12.90 23.29
N LEU A 48 -12.11 12.37 22.09
CA LEU A 48 -11.61 13.12 20.94
C LEU A 48 -12.24 12.54 19.68
N GLY A 49 -13.05 13.33 18.96
CA GLY A 49 -13.68 12.92 17.71
C GLY A 49 -12.92 13.38 16.46
N ASN A 50 -13.32 12.85 15.30
CA ASN A 50 -12.78 13.19 13.96
C ASN A 50 -11.24 13.08 13.88
N THR A 51 -10.66 12.17 14.65
CA THR A 51 -9.21 11.99 14.74
C THR A 51 -8.93 10.50 14.74
N ASP A 52 -8.25 10.01 13.71
CA ASP A 52 -7.74 8.63 13.69
C ASP A 52 -6.65 8.51 14.77
N VAL A 53 -6.80 7.56 15.70
CA VAL A 53 -5.89 7.33 16.82
C VAL A 53 -5.33 5.92 16.69
N ARG A 54 -4.02 5.81 16.41
CA ARG A 54 -3.32 4.58 16.02
C ARG A 54 -2.48 3.96 17.15
N LYS A 55 -2.06 4.76 18.13
CA LYS A 55 -1.30 4.31 19.31
C LYS A 55 -1.68 5.11 20.53
N ILE A 56 -1.71 4.45 21.69
CA ILE A 56 -1.95 5.07 23.00
C ILE A 56 -0.80 4.64 23.90
N ILE A 57 -0.04 5.60 24.42
CA ILE A 57 1.08 5.35 25.33
C ILE A 57 0.80 6.09 26.63
N ARG A 58 0.82 5.36 27.75
CA ARG A 58 0.73 5.94 29.09
C ARG A 58 2.12 6.06 29.69
N THR A 59 2.46 7.25 30.18
CA THR A 59 3.70 7.53 30.92
C THR A 59 3.39 7.92 32.37
N GLY A 60 4.43 8.23 33.15
CA GLY A 60 4.25 8.79 34.49
C GLY A 60 3.66 10.20 34.47
N THR A 61 3.87 10.94 33.39
CA THR A 61 3.47 12.35 33.23
C THR A 61 2.16 12.54 32.46
N GLY A 62 1.70 11.56 31.69
CA GLY A 62 0.44 11.67 30.95
C GLY A 62 0.25 10.61 29.86
N TRP A 63 -0.38 11.03 28.77
CA TRP A 63 -0.80 10.19 27.66
C TRP A 63 -0.29 10.75 26.35
N TYR A 64 0.38 9.92 25.56
CA TYR A 64 0.74 10.23 24.18
C TYR A 64 -0.14 9.44 23.23
N LEU A 65 -0.60 10.10 22.16
CA LEU A 65 -1.37 9.50 21.09
C LEU A 65 -0.65 9.69 19.76
N LEU A 66 -0.48 8.61 19.00
CA LEU A 66 -0.17 8.71 17.57
C LEU A 66 -1.49 8.84 16.82
N SER A 67 -1.67 9.91 16.04
CA SER A 67 -2.96 10.24 15.42
C SER A 67 -2.84 10.78 13.99
N SER A 68 -3.97 11.05 13.33
CA SER A 68 -4.02 11.81 12.07
C SER A 68 -3.60 13.28 12.22
N ARG A 69 -3.61 13.82 13.44
CA ARG A 69 -3.10 15.16 13.79
C ARG A 69 -1.62 15.13 14.21
N GLY A 70 -0.91 14.04 13.91
CA GLY A 70 0.44 13.79 14.41
C GLY A 70 0.42 13.28 15.86
N ILE A 71 1.34 13.78 16.68
CA ILE A 71 1.51 13.36 18.08
C ILE A 71 0.71 14.29 18.98
N LEU A 72 -0.20 13.72 19.76
CA LEU A 72 -0.96 14.45 20.78
C LEU A 72 -0.48 14.06 22.17
N PHE A 73 -0.49 15.02 23.08
CA PHE A 73 -0.31 14.76 24.51
C PHE A 73 -1.54 15.18 25.29
N SER A 74 -1.84 14.45 26.36
CA SER A 74 -2.84 14.83 27.34
C SER A 74 -2.39 14.43 28.73
N GLN A 75 -2.50 15.33 29.69
CA GLN A 75 -2.22 15.00 31.09
C GLN A 75 -3.38 14.23 31.75
N ASP A 76 -4.62 14.53 31.33
CA ASP A 76 -5.83 14.19 32.08
C ASP A 76 -6.95 13.56 31.23
N LEU A 77 -6.73 13.42 29.91
CA LEU A 77 -7.70 12.98 28.91
C LEU A 77 -8.92 13.90 28.74
N SER A 78 -8.84 15.15 29.22
CA SER A 78 -9.84 16.19 29.02
C SER A 78 -9.37 17.26 28.04
N SER A 79 -8.06 17.51 28.01
CA SER A 79 -7.40 18.45 27.10
C SER A 79 -6.30 17.76 26.29
N PHE A 80 -6.18 18.12 25.01
CA PHE A 80 -5.19 17.51 24.10
C PHE A 80 -4.38 18.60 23.41
N GLU A 81 -3.07 18.52 23.53
CA GLU A 81 -2.12 19.43 22.89
C GLU A 81 -1.35 18.72 21.77
N GLU A 82 -1.08 19.45 20.69
CA GLU A 82 -0.27 18.95 19.58
C GLU A 82 1.21 19.10 19.87
N ARG A 83 1.93 17.98 19.85
CA ARG A 83 3.37 17.89 20.12
C ARG A 83 4.13 17.57 18.84
N ASN A 84 3.99 18.45 17.83
CA ASN A 84 4.48 18.21 16.46
C ASN A 84 5.63 19.13 16.02
N LYS A 85 6.09 20.05 16.88
CA LYS A 85 7.04 21.10 16.49
C LYS A 85 8.38 20.50 16.02
N GLY A 86 8.67 20.63 14.73
CA GLY A 86 9.86 20.07 14.08
C GLY A 86 9.58 18.88 13.16
N ILE A 87 8.39 18.28 13.26
CA ILE A 87 7.91 17.27 12.32
C ILE A 87 7.38 18.00 11.07
N PRO A 88 7.76 17.59 9.85
CA PRO A 88 7.31 18.25 8.63
C PRO A 88 5.79 18.20 8.45
N ILE A 89 5.27 19.23 7.79
CA ILE A 89 3.88 19.32 7.35
C ILE A 89 3.85 19.02 5.86
N LYS A 90 2.85 18.26 5.42
CA LYS A 90 2.47 18.13 4.01
C LYS A 90 1.21 18.95 3.73
N VAL A 91 1.11 19.44 2.51
CA VAL A 91 -0.07 20.16 2.03
C VAL A 91 -0.90 19.23 1.15
N ILE A 92 -2.14 18.95 1.57
CA ILE A 92 -3.14 18.31 0.72
C ILE A 92 -3.94 19.42 0.04
N LYS A 93 -3.88 19.45 -1.29
CA LYS A 93 -4.68 20.39 -2.07
C LYS A 93 -6.10 19.85 -2.16
N THR A 94 -7.05 20.68 -1.77
CA THR A 94 -8.48 20.41 -1.94
C THR A 94 -8.99 21.21 -3.12
N TYR A 95 -9.97 20.66 -3.81
CA TYR A 95 -10.56 21.33 -4.94
C TYR A 95 -12.04 20.96 -5.06
N ASP A 96 -12.91 21.96 -5.15
CA ASP A 96 -14.35 21.75 -5.25
C ASP A 96 -15.01 22.86 -6.05
N LYS A 97 -15.73 22.51 -7.11
CA LYS A 97 -16.50 23.45 -7.96
C LYS A 97 -15.70 24.71 -8.35
N GLY A 98 -14.47 24.56 -8.82
CA GLY A 98 -13.63 25.70 -9.20
C GLY A 98 -12.80 26.32 -8.07
N VAL A 99 -13.05 25.93 -6.81
CA VAL A 99 -12.42 26.55 -5.64
C VAL A 99 -11.26 25.67 -5.16
N LYS A 100 -10.04 26.19 -5.26
CA LYS A 100 -8.83 25.59 -4.70
C LYS A 100 -8.70 25.97 -3.22
N GLY A 101 -8.41 24.98 -2.37
CA GLY A 101 -8.11 25.15 -0.95
C GLY A 101 -6.96 24.24 -0.50
N PHE A 102 -6.55 24.36 0.75
CA PHE A 102 -5.40 23.63 1.29
C PHE A 102 -5.68 23.11 2.69
N ALA A 103 -5.36 21.84 2.92
CA ALA A 103 -5.32 21.24 4.24
C ALA A 103 -3.85 20.96 4.61
N ASN A 104 -3.44 21.42 5.78
CA ASN A 104 -2.12 21.13 6.33
C ASN A 104 -2.24 19.90 7.22
N GLU A 105 -1.48 18.86 6.91
CA GLU A 105 -1.40 17.64 7.70
C GLU A 105 0.04 17.43 8.16
N ILE A 106 0.22 16.91 9.38
CA ILE A 106 1.54 16.41 9.77
C ILE A 106 1.92 15.28 8.80
N GLN A 107 3.18 15.24 8.38
CA GLN A 107 3.67 14.12 7.59
C GLN A 107 3.39 12.81 8.32
N GLU A 108 3.06 11.77 7.56
CA GLU A 108 2.59 10.51 8.14
C GLU A 108 3.63 9.93 9.11
N VAL A 109 3.38 10.10 10.41
CA VAL A 109 4.19 9.48 11.46
C VAL A 109 3.82 8.00 11.49
N LYS A 110 4.82 7.16 11.24
CA LYS A 110 4.69 5.71 11.08
C LYS A 110 4.74 4.98 12.43
N ASP A 111 5.54 5.51 13.36
CA ASP A 111 5.70 4.94 14.69
C ASP A 111 6.12 6.01 15.72
N LEU A 112 5.84 5.74 16.99
CA LEU A 112 6.10 6.59 18.15
C LEU A 112 6.45 5.70 19.35
N GLU A 113 7.60 5.93 19.97
CA GLU A 113 8.05 5.21 21.16
C GLU A 113 8.55 6.17 22.25
N VAL A 114 8.42 5.72 23.50
CA VAL A 114 8.88 6.45 24.69
C VAL A 114 9.95 5.62 25.40
N ASP A 115 11.03 6.27 25.82
CA ASP A 115 12.06 5.64 26.63
C ASP A 115 11.48 5.23 27.99
N PRO A 116 11.53 3.93 28.36
CA PRO A 116 10.94 3.47 29.61
C PRO A 116 11.71 3.93 30.86
N TYR A 117 12.90 4.53 30.70
CA TYR A 117 13.72 5.05 31.80
C TYR A 117 13.60 6.58 32.00
N ASP A 118 13.15 7.33 30.99
CA ASP A 118 12.99 8.79 31.04
C ASP A 118 11.93 9.23 30.02
N ASP A 119 10.73 9.54 30.50
CA ASP A 119 9.57 9.86 29.65
C ASP A 119 9.65 11.21 28.93
N ARG A 120 10.75 11.94 29.09
CA ARG A 120 11.12 13.10 28.27
C ARG A 120 11.75 12.69 26.95
N ASN A 121 12.33 11.49 26.87
CA ASN A 121 12.93 10.96 25.65
C ASN A 121 11.87 10.20 24.83
N LEU A 122 11.55 10.74 23.66
CA LEU A 122 10.63 10.11 22.71
C LEU A 122 11.29 10.01 21.34
N VAL A 123 10.95 8.96 20.61
CA VAL A 123 11.35 8.81 19.21
C VAL A 123 10.12 8.58 18.34
N ALA A 124 10.14 9.19 17.15
CA ALA A 124 9.14 8.95 16.12
C ALA A 124 9.82 8.83 14.75
N CYS A 125 9.13 8.31 13.75
CA CYS A 125 9.60 8.37 12.37
C CYS A 125 8.49 8.68 11.38
N THR A 126 8.88 9.33 10.29
CA THR A 126 8.14 9.36 9.02
C THR A 126 8.89 8.46 8.03
N LYS A 127 8.41 8.33 6.78
CA LYS A 127 9.15 7.60 5.75
C LYS A 127 10.56 8.14 5.49
N ASP A 128 10.79 9.44 5.73
CA ASP A 128 12.02 10.16 5.32
C ASP A 128 13.01 10.40 6.48
N TYR A 129 12.51 10.53 7.72
CA TYR A 129 13.32 10.96 8.86
C TYR A 129 12.92 10.27 10.15
N VAL A 130 13.91 10.09 11.02
CA VAL A 130 13.73 9.81 12.45
C VAL A 130 13.70 11.13 13.21
N PHE A 131 12.90 11.22 14.26
CA PHE A 131 12.76 12.39 15.12
C PHE A 131 12.99 11.99 16.56
N LEU A 132 13.91 12.68 17.24
CA LEU A 132 14.17 12.50 18.66
C LEU A 132 13.72 13.74 19.42
N SER A 133 12.92 13.54 20.46
CA SER A 133 12.62 14.54 21.47
C SER A 133 13.26 14.17 22.79
N GLN A 134 13.70 15.17 23.55
CA GLN A 134 14.25 15.03 24.90
C GLN A 134 13.58 16.00 25.89
N ASP A 135 12.44 16.57 25.50
CA ASP A 135 11.65 17.54 26.26
C ASP A 135 10.17 17.14 26.34
N GLY A 136 9.88 15.84 26.21
CA GLY A 136 8.52 15.31 26.23
C GLY A 136 7.77 15.50 24.91
N GLY A 137 8.43 15.75 23.79
CA GLY A 137 7.79 15.98 22.49
C GLY A 137 7.41 17.43 22.22
N ASN A 138 7.81 18.36 23.09
CA ASN A 138 7.62 19.81 22.85
C ASN A 138 8.42 20.27 21.62
N THR A 139 9.60 19.70 21.41
CA THR A 139 10.39 19.87 20.19
C THR A 139 10.97 18.55 19.70
N TRP A 140 11.07 18.44 18.37
CA TRP A 140 11.59 17.27 17.69
C TRP A 140 12.82 17.60 16.87
N ARG A 141 13.93 16.95 17.20
CA ARG A 141 15.17 17.04 16.44
C ARG A 141 15.17 16.01 15.32
N ARG A 142 15.27 16.50 14.08
CA ARG A 142 15.39 15.66 12.88
C ARG A 142 16.74 14.92 12.83
N ILE A 143 16.68 13.62 12.58
CA ILE A 143 17.80 12.74 12.29
C ILE A 143 17.59 12.16 10.87
N PRO A 144 18.57 12.30 9.95
CA PRO A 144 18.47 11.72 8.61
C PRO A 144 18.21 10.21 8.64
N SER A 145 17.46 9.70 7.66
CA SER A 145 17.29 8.25 7.47
C SER A 145 18.66 7.55 7.36
N PRO A 146 18.81 6.33 7.89
CA PRO A 146 20.01 5.50 7.67
C PRO A 146 20.16 5.06 6.21
N ALA A 147 19.11 5.17 5.39
CA ALA A 147 19.10 4.83 3.97
C ALA A 147 18.71 6.05 3.11
N PRO A 148 19.25 6.17 1.88
CA PRO A 148 18.91 7.29 1.00
C PRO A 148 17.49 7.18 0.42
N GLN A 149 16.91 5.98 0.37
CA GLN A 149 15.52 5.77 -0.03
C GLN A 149 14.57 6.04 1.15
N PRO A 150 13.39 6.65 0.93
CA PRO A 150 12.33 6.69 1.92
C PRO A 150 11.72 5.31 2.14
N GLY A 151 11.38 5.02 3.39
CA GLY A 151 10.76 3.77 3.79
C GLY A 151 10.77 3.47 5.29
N LEU A 152 11.38 4.31 6.14
CA LEU A 152 11.43 4.10 7.59
C LEU A 152 10.06 3.67 8.18
N LYS A 153 10.07 2.62 9.02
CA LYS A 153 8.83 1.96 9.51
C LYS A 153 8.67 1.96 11.02
N ALA A 154 9.67 1.46 11.76
CA ALA A 154 9.61 1.33 13.22
C ALA A 154 10.81 2.03 13.86
N VAL A 155 10.64 2.47 15.11
CA VAL A 155 11.69 3.10 15.92
C VAL A 155 11.63 2.60 17.36
N ALA A 156 12.72 2.73 18.10
CA ALA A 156 12.74 2.51 19.54
C ALA A 156 13.82 3.38 20.19
N VAL A 157 13.67 3.70 21.48
CA VAL A 157 14.61 4.55 22.21
C VAL A 157 14.81 4.04 23.63
N THR A 158 16.05 4.13 24.12
CA THR A 158 16.42 3.85 25.51
C THR A 158 17.51 4.81 25.95
N SER A 159 17.48 5.31 27.19
CA SER A 159 18.58 6.08 27.79
C SER A 159 19.58 5.22 28.57
N LYS A 160 19.35 3.91 28.66
CA LYS A 160 20.26 2.93 29.26
C LYS A 160 20.75 1.94 28.19
N PRO A 161 22.01 1.47 28.26
CA PRO A 161 23.08 1.97 29.13
C PRO A 161 23.49 3.42 28.79
N GLU A 162 23.19 3.84 27.57
CA GLU A 162 23.32 5.21 27.06
C GLU A 162 22.12 5.54 26.16
N LEU A 163 22.04 6.77 25.65
CA LEU A 163 20.95 7.17 24.75
C LEU A 163 21.10 6.52 23.38
N LEU A 164 20.33 5.46 23.14
CA LEU A 164 20.32 4.73 21.87
C LEU A 164 18.98 4.92 21.17
N VAL A 165 19.06 5.13 19.86
CA VAL A 165 17.92 5.23 18.94
C VAL A 165 18.03 4.10 17.93
N PHE A 166 16.98 3.28 17.83
CA PHE A 166 16.83 2.22 16.86
C PHE A 166 15.88 2.67 15.76
N ALA A 167 16.13 2.26 14.52
CA ALA A 167 15.24 2.53 13.39
C ALA A 167 15.26 1.37 12.39
N SER A 168 14.12 1.03 11.80
CA SER A 168 14.02 0.02 10.75
C SER A 168 13.74 0.62 9.38
N HIS A 169 14.38 0.05 8.36
CA HIS A 169 14.11 0.35 6.95
C HIS A 169 13.71 -0.93 6.20
N PRO A 170 12.61 -0.94 5.44
CA PRO A 170 12.00 -2.13 4.84
C PRO A 170 12.88 -2.84 3.80
N ILE A 171 13.88 -2.13 3.26
CA ILE A 171 14.82 -2.65 2.26
C ILE A 171 16.23 -2.81 2.84
N ARG A 172 16.56 -2.13 3.94
CA ARG A 172 17.94 -2.04 4.44
C ARG A 172 18.13 -2.63 5.83
N GLY A 173 17.04 -3.06 6.48
CA GLY A 173 17.08 -3.64 7.80
C GLY A 173 17.11 -2.63 8.95
N PRO A 174 17.42 -3.12 10.16
CA PRO A 174 17.52 -2.33 11.37
C PRO A 174 18.87 -1.62 11.53
N PHE A 175 18.82 -0.46 12.16
CA PHE A 175 19.98 0.39 12.47
C PHE A 175 19.91 0.86 13.92
N VAL A 176 21.06 1.07 14.54
CA VAL A 176 21.20 1.71 15.86
C VAL A 176 22.09 2.94 15.75
N ARG A 177 21.81 3.94 16.59
CA ARG A 177 22.54 5.20 16.68
C ARG A 177 22.66 5.65 18.13
N ASN A 178 23.81 6.20 18.49
CA ASN A 178 24.03 6.85 19.78
C ASN A 178 23.58 8.32 19.73
N GLY A 179 22.43 8.59 20.34
CA GLY A 179 21.81 9.91 20.43
C GLY A 179 21.57 10.60 19.08
N ALA A 180 21.28 11.90 19.13
CA ALA A 180 21.03 12.66 17.90
C ALA A 180 22.31 13.01 17.11
N ASN A 181 23.49 12.96 17.72
CA ASN A 181 24.77 13.38 17.11
C ASN A 181 25.65 12.23 16.59
N GLY A 182 25.31 10.96 16.87
CA GLY A 182 26.13 9.81 16.48
C GLY A 182 26.14 9.52 14.96
N SER A 183 26.49 8.29 14.61
CA SER A 183 26.34 7.75 13.25
C SER A 183 25.44 6.52 13.29
N TRP A 184 24.69 6.27 12.22
CA TRP A 184 23.94 5.03 12.08
C TRP A 184 24.90 3.86 11.91
N LYS A 185 24.63 2.76 12.61
CA LYS A 185 25.28 1.47 12.45
C LYS A 185 24.23 0.44 12.08
N GLU A 186 24.48 -0.32 11.03
CA GLU A 186 23.62 -1.44 10.65
C GLU A 186 23.67 -2.52 11.74
N ILE A 187 22.51 -3.05 12.11
CA ILE A 187 22.41 -4.13 13.09
C ILE A 187 22.37 -5.46 12.33
N GLY A 188 23.36 -6.30 12.59
CA GLY A 188 23.42 -7.66 12.03
C GLY A 188 22.61 -8.69 12.83
N GLY A 189 22.68 -9.95 12.41
CA GLY A 189 22.03 -11.09 13.06
C GLY A 189 21.35 -12.03 12.05
N GLU A 190 20.65 -13.05 12.54
CA GLU A 190 19.78 -13.92 11.72
C GLU A 190 18.45 -13.22 11.43
N LEU A 191 18.51 -12.05 10.81
CA LEU A 191 17.35 -11.29 10.39
C LEU A 191 16.71 -12.00 9.19
N GLY A 192 15.48 -12.48 9.35
CA GLY A 192 14.79 -13.28 8.33
C GLY A 192 14.72 -12.60 6.97
N LYS A 193 14.63 -13.41 5.91
CA LYS A 193 14.62 -12.97 4.51
C LYS A 193 13.47 -13.63 3.77
N SER A 194 12.56 -12.84 3.19
CA SER A 194 11.45 -13.41 2.40
C SER A 194 11.91 -14.00 1.07
N ASP A 195 12.96 -13.42 0.49
CA ASP A 195 13.67 -14.00 -0.64
C ASP A 195 15.04 -14.48 -0.14
N PRO A 196 15.29 -15.80 -0.05
CA PRO A 196 16.59 -16.35 0.31
C PRO A 196 17.74 -15.86 -0.57
N GLY A 197 17.46 -15.49 -1.84
CA GLY A 197 18.44 -14.93 -2.77
C GLY A 197 18.73 -13.44 -2.54
N ASN A 198 17.94 -12.76 -1.71
CA ASN A 198 18.13 -11.36 -1.37
C ASN A 198 19.10 -11.21 -0.18
N MET A 199 20.03 -10.26 -0.28
CA MET A 199 20.96 -9.97 0.80
C MET A 199 20.32 -9.16 1.92
N ASN A 200 19.26 -8.41 1.62
CA ASN A 200 18.59 -7.55 2.58
C ASN A 200 17.65 -8.35 3.51
N PRO A 201 17.58 -7.98 4.80
CA PRO A 201 16.61 -8.57 5.71
C PRO A 201 15.18 -8.10 5.41
N GLU A 202 14.21 -8.85 5.94
CA GLU A 202 12.80 -8.51 5.89
C GLU A 202 12.48 -7.27 6.74
N GLU A 203 11.42 -6.55 6.35
CA GLU A 203 10.85 -5.42 7.07
C GLU A 203 10.54 -5.77 8.53
N ILE A 204 10.93 -4.87 9.43
CA ILE A 204 10.57 -4.91 10.85
C ILE A 204 9.31 -4.09 11.05
N SER A 205 8.29 -4.72 11.61
CA SER A 205 6.97 -4.16 11.89
C SER A 205 6.98 -3.18 13.04
N ASP A 206 7.60 -3.61 14.14
CA ASP A 206 7.58 -2.97 15.45
C ASP A 206 8.90 -3.17 16.20
N MET A 207 9.28 -2.20 17.01
CA MET A 207 10.41 -2.28 17.94
C MET A 207 10.04 -1.64 19.27
N VAL A 208 10.27 -2.34 20.37
CA VAL A 208 9.89 -1.86 21.70
C VAL A 208 11.00 -2.07 22.70
N VAL A 209 11.16 -1.11 23.62
CA VAL A 209 12.07 -1.23 24.75
C VAL A 209 11.27 -1.51 26.02
N ARG A 210 11.64 -2.57 26.74
CA ARG A 210 11.20 -2.79 28.12
C ARG A 210 12.33 -2.41 29.06
N ALA A 211 12.00 -1.69 30.13
CA ALA A 211 12.91 -1.52 31.25
C ALA A 211 13.04 -2.85 32.02
N GLY A 212 14.21 -3.48 31.97
CA GLY A 212 14.56 -4.67 32.75
C GLY A 212 15.33 -4.31 34.03
N THR A 213 15.47 -5.29 34.93
CA THR A 213 16.17 -5.13 36.22
C THR A 213 17.69 -5.01 36.07
N THR A 214 18.25 -5.60 35.02
CA THR A 214 19.70 -5.61 34.72
C THR A 214 20.08 -4.67 33.58
N GLY A 215 19.10 -4.07 32.89
CA GLY A 215 19.29 -3.23 31.72
C GLY A 215 18.06 -3.21 30.82
N PRO A 216 18.09 -2.44 29.72
CA PRO A 216 17.05 -2.44 28.70
C PRO A 216 16.93 -3.80 28.02
N GLU A 217 15.72 -4.14 27.60
CA GLU A 217 15.47 -5.23 26.65
C GLU A 217 14.82 -4.65 25.41
N VAL A 218 15.46 -4.82 24.25
CA VAL A 218 14.92 -4.32 22.98
C VAL A 218 14.42 -5.50 22.17
N TRP A 219 13.14 -5.45 21.82
CA TRP A 219 12.45 -6.47 21.04
C TRP A 219 12.10 -5.93 19.67
N ALA A 220 12.10 -6.80 18.67
CA ALA A 220 11.69 -6.49 17.30
C ALA A 220 10.92 -7.65 16.68
N ALA A 221 10.05 -7.36 15.71
CA ALA A 221 9.31 -8.37 14.96
C ALA A 221 9.32 -8.05 13.46
N ASN A 222 9.09 -9.05 12.62
CA ASN A 222 8.94 -8.84 11.18
C ASN A 222 7.49 -8.56 10.77
N SER A 223 7.33 -7.73 9.73
CA SER A 223 6.03 -7.41 9.13
C SER A 223 5.42 -8.57 8.37
N PHE A 224 6.24 -9.37 7.66
CA PHE A 224 5.76 -10.38 6.71
C PHE A 224 6.41 -11.74 6.86
N LEU A 225 7.17 -11.94 7.93
CA LEU A 225 7.67 -13.24 8.37
C LEU A 225 7.29 -13.42 9.84
N PRO A 226 6.86 -14.61 10.26
CA PRO A 226 6.48 -14.87 11.65
C PRO A 226 7.74 -15.07 12.50
N ARG A 227 8.50 -14.00 12.72
CA ARG A 227 9.76 -14.00 13.46
C ARG A 227 9.83 -12.85 14.45
N MET A 228 10.42 -13.14 15.61
CA MET A 228 10.65 -12.19 16.68
C MET A 228 12.11 -12.28 17.15
N TYR A 229 12.66 -11.13 17.53
CA TYR A 229 14.07 -10.97 17.88
C TYR A 229 14.22 -10.24 19.21
N ASN A 230 15.32 -10.54 19.90
CA ASN A 230 15.80 -9.79 21.05
C ASN A 230 17.20 -9.24 20.74
N TYR A 231 17.45 -7.98 21.07
CA TYR A 231 18.73 -7.33 20.83
C TYR A 231 19.75 -7.69 21.92
N ASP A 232 20.89 -8.24 21.51
CA ASP A 232 22.02 -8.45 22.40
C ASP A 232 22.98 -7.25 22.34
N PHE A 233 23.05 -6.53 23.45
CA PHE A 233 23.94 -5.39 23.63
C PHE A 233 25.44 -5.74 23.58
N THR A 234 25.80 -7.00 23.86
CA THR A 234 27.20 -7.46 23.86
C THR A 234 27.71 -7.66 22.44
N SER A 235 26.94 -8.36 21.60
CA SER A 235 27.28 -8.57 20.19
C SER A 235 26.81 -7.44 19.26
N ALA A 236 25.97 -6.52 19.75
CA ALA A 236 25.30 -5.49 18.98
C ALA A 236 24.50 -6.05 17.79
N THR A 237 23.80 -7.17 18.01
CA THR A 237 23.01 -7.86 16.99
C THR A 237 21.63 -8.25 17.51
N PHE A 238 20.66 -8.37 16.61
CA PHE A 238 19.39 -9.02 16.92
C PHE A 238 19.56 -10.54 16.84
N ARG A 239 19.18 -11.23 17.92
CA ARG A 239 19.14 -12.69 18.00
C ARG A 239 17.72 -13.18 17.78
N LEU A 240 17.56 -14.25 17.02
CA LEU A 240 16.27 -14.89 16.82
C LEU A 240 15.75 -15.43 18.16
N ALA A 241 14.60 -14.92 18.60
CA ALA A 241 13.94 -15.36 19.82
C ALA A 241 12.84 -16.39 19.53
N TYR A 242 12.12 -16.22 18.42
CA TYR A 242 11.04 -17.12 18.01
C TYR A 242 10.82 -17.08 16.50
N ARG A 243 10.45 -18.22 15.90
CA ARG A 243 9.96 -18.31 14.52
C ARG A 243 8.87 -19.35 14.37
N GLU A 244 7.95 -19.12 13.45
CA GLU A 244 7.06 -20.16 12.91
C GLU A 244 7.59 -20.64 11.55
N ASP A 245 7.27 -21.88 11.19
CA ASP A 245 7.58 -22.45 9.87
C ASP A 245 6.47 -22.10 8.87
N ALA A 246 6.37 -20.81 8.55
CA ALA A 246 5.44 -20.31 7.53
C ALA A 246 6.12 -19.28 6.64
N ALA A 247 5.78 -19.30 5.35
CA ALA A 247 6.32 -18.38 4.35
C ALA A 247 5.82 -16.94 4.51
N PHE A 248 4.75 -16.74 5.28
CA PHE A 248 4.16 -15.44 5.57
C PHE A 248 3.57 -15.43 6.98
N GLY A 249 3.71 -14.31 7.68
CA GLY A 249 3.08 -14.06 8.98
C GLY A 249 3.36 -12.64 9.43
N THR A 250 2.43 -12.07 10.20
CA THR A 250 2.52 -10.67 10.64
C THR A 250 2.53 -10.62 12.16
N PHE A 251 3.64 -10.19 12.76
CA PHE A 251 3.74 -9.96 14.20
C PHE A 251 3.83 -8.46 14.44
N GLU A 252 2.84 -7.88 15.11
CA GLU A 252 2.72 -6.45 15.37
C GLU A 252 2.52 -6.20 16.88
N SER A 253 2.65 -4.94 17.31
CA SER A 253 2.27 -4.50 18.65
C SER A 253 2.90 -5.34 19.78
N LEU A 254 4.22 -5.39 19.82
CA LEU A 254 4.96 -6.11 20.84
C LEU A 254 4.74 -5.50 22.22
N LEU A 255 4.47 -6.34 23.22
CA LEU A 255 4.33 -5.94 24.61
C LEU A 255 5.06 -6.93 25.54
N PRO A 256 6.38 -6.75 25.76
CA PRO A 256 7.17 -7.54 26.70
C PRO A 256 6.75 -7.30 28.15
N ARG A 257 6.68 -8.36 28.96
CA ARG A 257 6.09 -8.36 30.30
C ARG A 257 6.65 -9.46 31.22
N GLY A 258 7.77 -9.21 31.89
CA GLY A 258 8.42 -10.30 32.65
C GLY A 258 8.98 -11.31 31.64
N ASP A 259 8.72 -12.60 31.88
CA ASP A 259 9.22 -13.68 31.02
C ASP A 259 8.31 -13.98 29.81
N GLU A 260 7.36 -13.09 29.50
CA GLU A 260 6.48 -13.24 28.32
C GLU A 260 6.52 -12.02 27.40
N VAL A 261 6.18 -12.22 26.14
CA VAL A 261 5.94 -11.16 25.16
C VAL A 261 4.57 -11.38 24.54
N LEU A 262 3.65 -10.43 24.73
CA LEU A 262 2.42 -10.41 23.96
C LEU A 262 2.67 -9.78 22.59
N TYR A 263 1.96 -10.25 21.58
CA TYR A 263 1.99 -9.66 20.24
C TYR A 263 0.64 -9.87 19.55
N VAL A 264 0.37 -9.04 18.55
CA VAL A 264 -0.83 -9.10 17.72
C VAL A 264 -0.49 -9.82 16.42
N THR A 265 -1.37 -10.72 16.00
CA THR A 265 -1.36 -11.38 14.69
C THR A 265 -2.80 -11.47 14.18
N ASP A 266 -3.01 -12.07 13.01
CA ASP A 266 -4.33 -12.15 12.40
C ASP A 266 -5.35 -12.87 13.30
N GLY A 267 -6.42 -12.16 13.65
CA GLY A 267 -7.53 -12.64 14.47
C GLY A 267 -7.27 -12.80 15.97
N ALA A 268 -6.06 -12.54 16.46
CA ALA A 268 -5.66 -12.91 17.82
C ALA A 268 -4.56 -12.03 18.46
N VAL A 269 -4.58 -12.01 19.80
CA VAL A 269 -3.40 -11.70 20.61
C VAL A 269 -2.74 -13.02 20.99
N MET A 270 -1.43 -13.10 20.83
CA MET A 270 -0.62 -14.27 21.13
C MET A 270 0.38 -13.94 22.24
N ARG A 271 0.91 -14.99 22.88
CA ARG A 271 1.85 -14.89 24.00
C ARG A 271 3.02 -15.82 23.77
N LEU A 272 4.21 -15.26 23.68
CA LEU A 272 5.47 -16.01 23.74
C LEU A 272 5.92 -16.12 25.20
N ASP A 273 6.04 -17.33 25.72
CA ASP A 273 6.75 -17.62 26.98
C ASP A 273 8.24 -17.79 26.65
N GLN A 274 9.07 -16.86 27.14
CA GLN A 274 10.50 -16.81 26.85
C GLN A 274 11.26 -17.97 27.50
N GLY A 275 10.90 -18.33 28.74
CA GLY A 275 11.56 -19.39 29.48
C GLY A 275 11.34 -20.77 28.87
N ARG A 276 10.20 -20.96 28.20
CA ARG A 276 9.84 -22.22 27.51
C ARG A 276 10.09 -22.19 26.01
N GLY A 277 10.22 -21.02 25.40
CA GLY A 277 10.29 -20.85 23.95
C GLY A 277 9.00 -21.26 23.24
N THR A 278 7.86 -21.22 23.93
CA THR A 278 6.56 -21.67 23.40
C THR A 278 5.58 -20.53 23.24
N VAL A 279 4.79 -20.56 22.17
CA VAL A 279 3.70 -19.61 21.93
C VAL A 279 2.35 -20.21 22.33
N GLN A 280 1.49 -19.39 22.92
CA GLN A 280 0.12 -19.74 23.31
C GLN A 280 -0.86 -18.64 22.89
N PHE A 281 -2.10 -19.04 22.62
CA PHE A 281 -3.19 -18.10 22.38
C PHE A 281 -3.51 -17.32 23.66
N ALA A 282 -3.43 -15.99 23.62
CA ALA A 282 -3.77 -15.10 24.74
C ALA A 282 -5.28 -14.85 24.74
N GLY A 283 -6.04 -15.87 25.16
CA GLY A 283 -7.50 -15.89 24.99
C GLY A 283 -8.23 -14.75 25.70
N THR A 284 -7.81 -14.41 26.93
CA THR A 284 -8.47 -13.34 27.68
C THR A 284 -8.21 -11.96 27.08
N GLU A 285 -6.98 -11.69 26.66
CA GLU A 285 -6.60 -10.45 25.98
C GLU A 285 -7.31 -10.33 24.63
N THR A 286 -7.38 -11.43 23.87
CA THR A 286 -8.10 -11.47 22.58
C THR A 286 -9.59 -11.17 22.77
N MET A 287 -10.23 -11.78 23.77
CA MET A 287 -11.65 -11.52 24.06
C MET A 287 -11.88 -10.07 24.51
N ALA A 288 -10.99 -9.51 25.33
CA ALA A 288 -11.08 -8.12 25.77
C ALA A 288 -10.98 -7.14 24.58
N VAL A 289 -10.05 -7.39 23.65
CA VAL A 289 -9.91 -6.59 22.42
C VAL A 289 -11.16 -6.69 21.55
N LYS A 290 -11.67 -7.90 21.29
CA LYS A 290 -12.88 -8.11 20.47
C LYS A 290 -14.12 -7.47 21.08
N ALA A 291 -14.27 -7.58 22.41
CA ALA A 291 -15.35 -6.92 23.13
C ALA A 291 -15.26 -5.40 23.04
N ALA A 292 -14.06 -4.82 23.20
CA ALA A 292 -13.84 -3.38 23.06
C ALA A 292 -14.12 -2.89 21.62
N ALA A 293 -13.67 -3.62 20.60
CA ALA A 293 -13.92 -3.31 19.20
C ALA A 293 -15.42 -3.27 18.86
N ALA A 294 -16.23 -4.15 19.46
CA ALA A 294 -17.67 -4.21 19.23
C ALA A 294 -18.45 -3.00 19.80
N LEU A 295 -17.86 -2.26 20.74
CA LEU A 295 -18.52 -1.10 21.37
C LEU A 295 -18.42 0.17 20.52
N VAL A 296 -17.46 0.27 19.60
CA VAL A 296 -17.14 1.51 18.89
C VAL A 296 -17.59 1.48 17.42
N PRO A 297 -17.99 2.63 16.85
CA PRO A 297 -18.40 2.72 15.45
C PRO A 297 -17.20 2.66 14.49
N GLY A 298 -16.09 3.30 14.81
CA GLY A 298 -14.87 3.26 14.01
C GLY A 298 -14.17 1.89 14.02
N ARG A 299 -13.22 1.72 13.09
CA ARG A 299 -12.32 0.55 13.11
C ARG A 299 -11.33 0.73 14.25
N MET A 300 -11.21 -0.28 15.11
CA MET A 300 -10.29 -0.24 16.25
C MET A 300 -8.83 -0.30 15.75
N ASN A 301 -8.00 0.62 16.21
CA ASN A 301 -6.56 0.62 15.92
C ASN A 301 -5.74 0.35 17.17
N ALA A 302 -6.13 0.92 18.32
CA ALA A 302 -5.38 0.84 19.57
C ALA A 302 -6.29 0.59 20.77
N TYR A 303 -5.75 -0.10 21.79
CA TYR A 303 -6.44 -0.36 23.04
C TYR A 303 -5.47 -0.20 24.20
N TRP A 304 -5.86 0.61 25.17
CA TRP A 304 -5.22 0.66 26.46
C TRP A 304 -6.21 0.27 27.56
N SER A 305 -5.81 -0.56 28.50
CA SER A 305 -6.58 -0.87 29.70
C SER A 305 -5.68 -0.95 30.93
N SER A 306 -6.15 -0.38 32.04
CA SER A 306 -5.45 -0.43 33.32
C SER A 306 -5.31 -1.86 33.85
N SER A 307 -6.26 -2.73 33.52
CA SER A 307 -6.30 -4.11 33.99
C SER A 307 -7.08 -5.00 33.05
N VAL A 308 -6.40 -6.01 32.51
CA VAL A 308 -6.96 -7.22 31.90
C VAL A 308 -6.30 -8.38 32.65
N VAL A 309 -7.09 -9.10 33.46
CA VAL A 309 -6.59 -10.14 34.38
C VAL A 309 -5.52 -9.60 35.35
N GLY A 310 -5.75 -8.40 35.91
CA GLY A 310 -4.86 -7.81 36.91
C GLY A 310 -3.60 -7.14 36.35
N ARG A 311 -3.44 -7.05 35.02
CA ARG A 311 -2.26 -6.45 34.37
C ARG A 311 -2.67 -5.46 33.29
N SER A 312 -1.93 -4.36 33.14
CA SER A 312 -2.21 -3.36 32.11
C SER A 312 -2.01 -3.91 30.70
N LEU A 313 -2.90 -3.56 29.77
CA LEU A 313 -2.81 -3.92 28.35
C LEU A 313 -2.65 -2.65 27.52
N SER A 314 -1.71 -2.66 26.57
CA SER A 314 -1.49 -1.56 25.63
C SER A 314 -1.10 -2.16 24.28
N LEU A 315 -2.02 -2.16 23.33
CA LEU A 315 -1.83 -2.78 22.02
C LEU A 315 -2.23 -1.82 20.89
N THR A 316 -1.58 -1.98 19.74
CA THR A 316 -1.83 -1.27 18.47
C THR A 316 -2.13 -2.26 17.34
N GLU A 317 -2.34 -1.74 16.12
CA GLU A 317 -2.64 -2.52 14.91
C GLU A 317 -3.81 -3.52 15.11
N LEU A 318 -4.78 -3.15 15.97
CA LEU A 318 -5.88 -4.04 16.40
C LEU A 318 -6.93 -4.33 15.33
N TRP A 319 -6.82 -3.67 14.18
CA TRP A 319 -7.55 -4.07 12.99
C TRP A 319 -7.18 -5.50 12.54
N LEU A 320 -6.01 -6.03 12.94
CA LEU A 320 -5.64 -7.44 12.76
C LEU A 320 -6.51 -8.39 13.59
N VAL A 321 -6.88 -8.02 14.82
CA VAL A 321 -7.67 -8.88 15.71
C VAL A 321 -9.15 -8.87 15.35
N SER A 322 -9.68 -7.69 15.00
CA SER A 322 -11.08 -7.48 14.69
C SER A 322 -11.25 -6.42 13.62
N PHE A 323 -11.05 -6.81 12.35
CA PHE A 323 -11.21 -5.92 11.22
C PHE A 323 -12.66 -5.45 11.06
N LYS A 324 -12.83 -4.16 10.75
CA LYS A 324 -14.12 -3.56 10.38
C LYS A 324 -13.95 -2.82 9.07
N ASP A 325 -14.65 -3.30 8.05
CA ASP A 325 -14.70 -2.61 6.76
C ASP A 325 -15.66 -1.42 6.87
N LEU A 326 -15.18 -0.24 6.48
CA LEU A 326 -15.93 1.01 6.52
C LEU A 326 -16.19 1.57 5.11
N LYS A 327 -15.69 0.90 4.06
CA LYS A 327 -15.82 1.41 2.71
C LYS A 327 -17.14 0.97 2.08
N PRO A 328 -17.97 1.91 1.61
CA PRO A 328 -19.28 1.57 1.07
C PRO A 328 -19.19 0.82 -0.27
N PHE A 329 -18.10 0.95 -1.01
CA PHE A 329 -18.00 0.43 -2.38
C PHE A 329 -17.12 -0.83 -2.53
N LYS A 330 -16.25 -1.12 -1.56
CA LYS A 330 -15.32 -2.27 -1.61
C LYS A 330 -15.99 -3.61 -1.90
N ALA A 331 -17.13 -3.89 -1.26
CA ALA A 331 -17.82 -5.17 -1.43
C ALA A 331 -18.34 -5.43 -2.86
N PHE A 332 -18.60 -4.40 -3.67
CA PHE A 332 -19.06 -4.60 -5.06
C PHE A 332 -17.94 -5.09 -5.98
N ALA A 333 -16.70 -4.74 -5.64
CA ALA A 333 -15.48 -4.98 -6.39
C ALA A 333 -14.72 -6.23 -5.95
N ASP A 334 -15.15 -6.85 -4.85
CA ASP A 334 -14.58 -8.07 -4.28
C ASP A 334 -15.03 -9.32 -5.05
N GLY A 335 -14.10 -10.27 -5.23
CA GLY A 335 -14.35 -11.54 -5.90
C GLY A 335 -14.60 -11.38 -7.40
N ARG A 336 -13.86 -10.48 -8.06
CA ARG A 336 -13.97 -10.22 -9.51
C ARG A 336 -12.78 -10.79 -10.28
N PHE A 337 -13.08 -11.55 -11.33
CA PHE A 337 -12.08 -12.28 -12.11
C PHE A 337 -12.29 -11.98 -13.59
N GLY A 338 -11.26 -11.47 -14.24
CA GLY A 338 -11.43 -10.93 -15.57
C GLY A 338 -10.16 -10.80 -16.37
N LEU A 339 -10.31 -10.12 -17.49
CA LEU A 339 -9.24 -9.80 -18.42
C LEU A 339 -9.31 -8.34 -18.82
N TYR A 340 -8.17 -7.80 -19.21
CA TYR A 340 -8.07 -6.49 -19.85
C TYR A 340 -8.19 -6.61 -21.36
N LEU A 341 -8.90 -5.68 -21.98
CA LEU A 341 -8.93 -5.52 -23.43
C LEU A 341 -8.82 -4.06 -23.81
N GLN A 342 -7.97 -3.77 -24.80
CA GLN A 342 -8.09 -2.52 -25.52
C GLN A 342 -9.49 -2.41 -26.13
N THR A 343 -10.08 -1.22 -26.09
CA THR A 343 -11.49 -1.04 -26.47
C THR A 343 -11.80 -1.40 -27.92
N HIS A 344 -10.82 -1.33 -28.82
CA HIS A 344 -11.03 -1.73 -30.22
C HIS A 344 -11.49 -3.19 -30.37
N PHE A 345 -11.08 -4.09 -29.46
CA PHE A 345 -11.55 -5.48 -29.43
C PHE A 345 -13.05 -5.61 -29.09
N MET A 346 -13.64 -4.58 -28.47
CA MET A 346 -15.04 -4.55 -28.03
C MET A 346 -15.95 -3.71 -28.91
N VAL A 347 -15.40 -2.86 -29.79
CA VAL A 347 -16.19 -2.05 -30.72
C VAL A 347 -16.84 -2.95 -31.77
N ASP A 348 -16.06 -3.84 -32.37
CA ASP A 348 -16.54 -4.78 -33.39
C ASP A 348 -17.36 -5.93 -32.76
N PRO A 349 -18.61 -6.19 -33.19
CA PRO A 349 -19.46 -7.23 -32.60
C PRO A 349 -18.89 -8.65 -32.69
N ASP A 350 -18.24 -9.01 -33.80
CA ASP A 350 -17.71 -10.37 -34.00
C ASP A 350 -16.49 -10.61 -33.10
N SER A 351 -15.59 -9.63 -33.03
CA SER A 351 -14.48 -9.60 -32.07
C SER A 351 -15.00 -9.64 -30.63
N ARG A 352 -16.01 -8.85 -30.28
CA ARG A 352 -16.61 -8.83 -28.94
C ARG A 352 -17.21 -10.18 -28.56
N ALA A 353 -17.94 -10.83 -29.47
CA ALA A 353 -18.51 -12.16 -29.25
C ALA A 353 -17.43 -13.19 -28.90
N LYS A 354 -16.28 -13.17 -29.60
CA LYS A 354 -15.13 -14.05 -29.29
C LYS A 354 -14.66 -13.89 -27.83
N TYR A 355 -14.57 -12.66 -27.33
CA TYR A 355 -14.11 -12.42 -25.96
C TYR A 355 -15.18 -12.75 -24.92
N ILE A 356 -16.46 -12.57 -25.24
CA ILE A 356 -17.56 -13.03 -24.40
C ILE A 356 -17.51 -14.56 -24.24
N ASP A 357 -17.32 -15.30 -25.34
CA ASP A 357 -17.21 -16.76 -25.32
C ASP A 357 -15.96 -17.22 -24.57
N LEU A 358 -14.84 -16.51 -24.72
CA LEU A 358 -13.63 -16.75 -23.93
C LEU A 358 -13.91 -16.58 -22.42
N MET A 359 -14.58 -15.49 -22.03
CA MET A 359 -14.93 -15.26 -20.63
C MET A 359 -15.84 -16.36 -20.09
N ASP A 360 -16.83 -16.82 -20.86
CA ASP A 360 -17.70 -17.94 -20.47
C ASP A 360 -16.93 -19.25 -20.33
N LYS A 361 -16.08 -19.59 -21.31
CA LYS A 361 -15.23 -20.78 -21.27
C LYS A 361 -14.29 -20.80 -20.06
N HIS A 362 -13.80 -19.64 -19.63
CA HIS A 362 -12.84 -19.52 -18.54
C HIS A 362 -13.46 -19.07 -17.20
N ASN A 363 -14.79 -19.05 -17.09
CA ASN A 363 -15.56 -18.68 -15.89
C ASN A 363 -15.23 -17.28 -15.33
N MET A 364 -15.05 -16.31 -16.22
CA MET A 364 -14.78 -14.91 -15.87
C MET A 364 -16.06 -14.08 -15.83
N ASP A 365 -16.14 -13.15 -14.88
CA ASP A 365 -17.28 -12.22 -14.75
C ASP A 365 -16.90 -10.76 -14.99
N MET A 366 -15.61 -10.42 -15.05
CA MET A 366 -15.16 -9.04 -15.17
C MET A 366 -14.44 -8.77 -16.49
N VAL A 367 -14.64 -7.57 -17.04
CA VAL A 367 -13.79 -7.07 -18.13
C VAL A 367 -13.37 -5.63 -17.86
N VAL A 368 -12.09 -5.36 -18.09
CA VAL A 368 -11.50 -4.03 -18.02
C VAL A 368 -11.28 -3.52 -19.44
N ILE A 369 -11.79 -2.34 -19.77
CA ILE A 369 -11.57 -1.71 -21.08
C ILE A 369 -11.18 -0.24 -20.98
N ASP A 370 -10.39 0.23 -21.93
CA ASP A 370 -9.91 1.60 -22.00
C ASP A 370 -11.01 2.57 -22.45
N LEU A 371 -11.52 3.40 -21.55
CA LEU A 371 -12.40 4.50 -21.93
C LEU A 371 -11.59 5.76 -22.27
N LYS A 372 -10.36 5.84 -21.73
CA LYS A 372 -9.34 6.78 -22.14
C LYS A 372 -7.96 6.11 -22.11
N ASP A 373 -7.25 6.14 -23.25
CA ASP A 373 -5.93 5.53 -23.38
C ASP A 373 -4.75 6.45 -23.02
N ASP A 374 -3.54 5.92 -23.09
CA ASP A 374 -2.29 6.60 -22.71
C ASP A 374 -1.83 7.70 -23.69
N TYR A 375 -2.49 7.84 -24.83
CA TYR A 375 -2.38 9.00 -25.70
C TYR A 375 -3.45 10.05 -25.42
N GLY A 376 -4.29 9.86 -24.39
CA GLY A 376 -5.37 10.76 -24.02
C GLY A 376 -6.61 10.65 -24.91
N ARG A 377 -6.71 9.63 -25.77
CA ARG A 377 -7.83 9.46 -26.70
C ARG A 377 -9.02 8.84 -25.97
N LEU A 378 -10.21 9.40 -26.19
CA LEU A 378 -11.46 8.85 -25.68
C LEU A 378 -11.92 7.71 -26.60
N ARG A 379 -12.38 6.61 -26.00
CA ARG A 379 -12.91 5.44 -26.71
C ARG A 379 -14.42 5.36 -26.62
N PHE A 380 -15.07 6.50 -26.40
CA PHE A 380 -16.50 6.69 -26.39
C PHE A 380 -16.79 8.14 -26.79
N GLU A 381 -18.02 8.40 -27.24
CA GLU A 381 -18.46 9.78 -27.48
C GLU A 381 -18.90 10.43 -26.16
N PRO A 382 -18.22 11.49 -25.68
CA PRO A 382 -18.56 12.14 -24.43
C PRO A 382 -19.84 12.96 -24.53
N ARG A 383 -20.51 13.15 -23.40
CA ARG A 383 -21.68 14.03 -23.23
C ARG A 383 -21.33 15.29 -22.46
N ASP A 384 -20.43 15.17 -21.48
CA ASP A 384 -19.98 16.26 -20.63
C ASP A 384 -19.27 17.37 -21.45
N PRO A 385 -19.63 18.66 -21.27
CA PRO A 385 -19.05 19.76 -22.04
C PRO A 385 -17.53 19.94 -21.83
N LEU A 386 -17.02 19.72 -20.61
CA LEU A 386 -15.59 19.81 -20.33
C LEU A 386 -14.85 18.67 -21.04
N VAL A 387 -15.39 17.46 -20.97
CA VAL A 387 -14.79 16.30 -21.62
C VAL A 387 -14.78 16.48 -23.14
N LYS A 388 -15.87 16.98 -23.74
CA LYS A 388 -15.94 17.33 -25.17
C LYS A 388 -14.93 18.40 -25.59
N ALA A 389 -14.71 19.40 -24.75
CA ALA A 389 -13.83 20.53 -25.09
C ALA A 389 -12.34 20.15 -25.14
N ILE A 390 -11.94 19.13 -24.38
CA ILE A 390 -10.54 18.70 -24.27
C ILE A 390 -10.28 17.40 -25.04
N GLY A 391 -11.19 16.45 -24.92
CA GLY A 391 -11.01 15.08 -25.39
C GLY A 391 -11.01 14.96 -26.91
N ARG A 392 -10.37 13.89 -27.39
CA ARG A 392 -10.43 13.47 -28.79
C ARG A 392 -10.95 12.05 -28.87
N THR A 393 -12.15 11.88 -29.44
CA THR A 393 -12.73 10.56 -29.67
C THR A 393 -12.02 9.84 -30.82
N VAL A 394 -11.68 8.55 -30.63
CA VAL A 394 -11.10 7.69 -31.67
C VAL A 394 -11.64 6.27 -31.54
N ASN A 395 -12.29 5.79 -32.61
CA ASN A 395 -12.95 4.48 -32.67
C ASN A 395 -13.86 4.25 -31.45
N PRO A 396 -14.92 5.07 -31.29
CA PRO A 396 -15.76 5.03 -30.10
C PRO A 396 -16.54 3.73 -29.99
N LEU A 397 -16.67 3.26 -28.75
CA LEU A 397 -17.64 2.27 -28.32
C LEU A 397 -19.02 2.94 -28.17
N ASP A 398 -20.06 2.29 -28.67
CA ASP A 398 -21.44 2.57 -28.24
C ASP A 398 -21.61 2.06 -26.81
N VAL A 399 -21.43 2.96 -25.84
CA VAL A 399 -21.43 2.61 -24.41
C VAL A 399 -22.77 2.03 -23.99
N GLU A 400 -23.88 2.59 -24.47
CA GLU A 400 -25.22 2.17 -24.08
C GLU A 400 -25.52 0.75 -24.57
N ALA A 401 -25.25 0.47 -25.84
CA ALA A 401 -25.44 -0.86 -26.40
C ALA A 401 -24.49 -1.88 -25.76
N PHE A 402 -23.21 -1.51 -25.58
CA PHE A 402 -22.21 -2.37 -24.94
C PHE A 402 -22.59 -2.72 -23.51
N VAL A 403 -22.95 -1.72 -22.70
CA VAL A 403 -23.35 -1.93 -21.31
C VAL A 403 -24.59 -2.82 -21.27
N ALA A 404 -25.62 -2.55 -22.06
CA ALA A 404 -26.83 -3.38 -22.08
C ALA A 404 -26.52 -4.85 -22.41
N GLU A 405 -25.71 -5.10 -23.43
CA GLU A 405 -25.30 -6.45 -23.84
C GLU A 405 -24.51 -7.16 -22.74
N MET A 406 -23.47 -6.51 -22.22
CA MET A 406 -22.58 -7.13 -21.24
C MET A 406 -23.27 -7.36 -19.90
N LYS A 407 -24.18 -6.46 -19.49
CA LYS A 407 -25.00 -6.63 -18.29
C LYS A 407 -26.00 -7.77 -18.44
N ALA A 408 -26.61 -7.95 -19.61
CA ALA A 408 -27.48 -9.10 -19.87
C ALA A 408 -26.74 -10.44 -19.73
N LYS A 409 -25.41 -10.43 -19.91
CA LYS A 409 -24.52 -11.57 -19.72
C LYS A 409 -23.89 -11.64 -18.32
N GLY A 410 -24.35 -10.81 -17.38
CA GLY A 410 -23.88 -10.82 -15.99
C GLY A 410 -22.45 -10.30 -15.80
N ARG A 411 -21.93 -9.47 -16.73
CA ARG A 411 -20.56 -8.96 -16.66
C ARG A 411 -20.43 -7.73 -15.77
N TYR A 412 -19.36 -7.69 -15.01
CA TYR A 412 -18.85 -6.56 -14.26
C TYR A 412 -17.90 -5.74 -15.14
N LEU A 413 -18.19 -4.45 -15.29
CA LEU A 413 -17.53 -3.56 -16.25
C LEU A 413 -16.63 -2.56 -15.53
N VAL A 414 -15.34 -2.59 -15.84
CA VAL A 414 -14.35 -1.65 -15.31
C VAL A 414 -13.89 -0.71 -16.43
N ALA A 415 -14.09 0.58 -16.22
CA ALA A 415 -13.65 1.64 -17.13
C ALA A 415 -12.23 2.07 -16.76
N ARG A 416 -11.24 1.66 -17.54
CA ARG A 416 -9.86 2.11 -17.38
C ARG A 416 -9.66 3.50 -17.97
N ILE A 417 -9.08 4.40 -17.19
CA ILE A 417 -8.79 5.79 -17.53
C ILE A 417 -7.32 6.06 -17.21
N VAL A 418 -6.51 6.32 -18.23
CA VAL A 418 -5.13 6.78 -18.03
C VAL A 418 -5.11 8.26 -17.62
N VAL A 419 -4.47 8.55 -16.47
CA VAL A 419 -4.57 9.85 -15.81
C VAL A 419 -3.44 10.81 -16.21
N PHE A 420 -2.20 10.54 -15.78
CA PHE A 420 -1.09 11.50 -15.88
C PHE A 420 -0.15 11.27 -17.09
N LYS A 421 -0.21 10.10 -17.72
CA LYS A 421 0.38 9.87 -19.05
C LYS A 421 -0.70 10.19 -20.11
N ASP A 422 -0.70 11.42 -20.59
CA ASP A 422 -1.76 11.94 -21.45
C ASP A 422 -1.21 12.96 -22.45
N LYS A 423 -1.04 12.52 -23.71
CA LYS A 423 -0.61 13.39 -24.81
C LYS A 423 -1.63 14.49 -25.15
N ARG A 424 -2.94 14.24 -25.04
CA ARG A 424 -3.96 15.26 -25.35
C ARG A 424 -3.92 16.41 -24.38
N LEU A 425 -3.94 16.13 -23.08
CA LEU A 425 -3.81 17.17 -22.06
C LEU A 425 -2.43 17.83 -22.08
N TYR A 426 -1.37 17.08 -22.40
CA TYR A 426 -0.03 17.62 -22.59
C TYR A 426 0.03 18.69 -23.69
N GLU A 427 -0.66 18.49 -24.82
CA GLU A 427 -0.69 19.44 -25.93
C GLU A 427 -1.71 20.58 -25.71
N HIS A 428 -2.74 20.34 -24.88
CA HIS A 428 -3.86 21.26 -24.70
C HIS A 428 -3.43 22.62 -24.12
N ALA A 429 -4.13 23.68 -24.54
CA ALA A 429 -3.91 25.06 -24.11
C ALA A 429 -2.42 25.48 -24.17
N GLY A 430 -1.69 25.04 -25.22
CA GLY A 430 -0.28 25.35 -25.39
C GLY A 430 0.64 24.70 -24.36
N GLY A 431 0.28 23.53 -23.83
CA GLY A 431 1.06 22.83 -22.81
C GLY A 431 0.89 23.40 -21.40
N ALA A 432 -0.26 24.01 -21.11
CA ALA A 432 -0.59 24.56 -19.80
C ALA A 432 -0.52 23.48 -18.69
N TYR A 433 -0.91 22.25 -19.02
CA TYR A 433 -0.99 21.14 -18.06
C TYR A 433 0.17 20.15 -18.16
N ALA A 434 1.09 20.30 -19.11
CA ALA A 434 2.26 19.43 -19.21
C ALA A 434 3.17 19.59 -17.98
N VAL A 435 3.92 18.54 -17.65
CA VAL A 435 5.15 18.70 -16.86
C VAL A 435 6.16 19.47 -17.72
N TRP A 436 6.95 20.36 -17.13
CA TRP A 436 7.90 21.21 -17.87
C TRP A 436 9.35 20.83 -17.65
N ASP A 437 10.18 21.08 -18.64
CA ASP A 437 11.63 21.02 -18.50
C ASP A 437 12.12 22.40 -18.03
N ALA A 438 12.78 22.44 -16.87
CA ALA A 438 13.30 23.66 -16.27
C ALA A 438 14.45 24.29 -17.07
N VAL A 439 15.21 23.46 -17.80
CA VAL A 439 16.39 23.87 -18.56
C VAL A 439 15.97 24.35 -19.94
N GLU A 440 15.12 23.58 -20.62
CA GLU A 440 14.66 23.88 -21.99
C GLU A 440 13.44 24.82 -22.02
N ASN A 441 12.84 25.07 -20.86
CA ASN A 441 11.67 25.95 -20.68
C ASN A 441 10.53 25.65 -21.68
N LYS A 442 10.24 24.36 -21.85
CA LYS A 442 9.15 23.84 -22.69
C LYS A 442 8.52 22.62 -22.01
N PRO A 443 7.38 22.10 -22.49
CA PRO A 443 6.86 20.81 -22.04
C PRO A 443 7.94 19.72 -22.06
N TRP A 444 8.08 18.99 -20.95
CA TRP A 444 9.12 17.98 -20.76
C TRP A 444 8.80 16.73 -21.57
N GLN A 445 9.84 16.14 -22.18
CA GLN A 445 9.79 14.81 -22.77
C GLN A 445 11.06 14.08 -22.37
N GLY A 446 10.91 12.89 -21.80
CA GLY A 446 12.03 12.05 -21.40
C GLY A 446 12.79 11.56 -22.64
N TYR A 447 14.10 11.39 -22.51
CA TYR A 447 14.93 10.80 -23.56
C TYR A 447 16.04 9.92 -22.97
N GLU A 448 16.53 8.99 -23.79
CA GLU A 448 17.81 8.30 -23.58
C GLU A 448 18.89 8.91 -24.48
N SER A 449 20.16 8.78 -24.05
CA SER A 449 21.32 9.12 -24.86
C SER A 449 21.74 7.89 -25.66
N GLU A 450 21.69 7.98 -26.98
CA GLU A 450 22.09 6.90 -27.88
C GLU A 450 23.37 7.29 -28.62
N THR A 451 24.36 6.39 -28.63
CA THR A 451 25.60 6.59 -29.38
C THR A 451 25.41 5.98 -30.77
N VAL A 452 25.46 6.82 -31.80
CA VAL A 452 25.30 6.40 -33.20
C VAL A 452 26.57 6.72 -34.00
N GLU A 453 26.93 5.82 -34.91
CA GLU A 453 27.95 6.08 -35.90
C GLU A 453 27.32 6.82 -37.09
N LYS A 454 27.81 8.02 -37.37
CA LYS A 454 27.48 8.76 -38.59
C LYS A 454 28.69 8.85 -39.49
N THR A 455 28.51 8.40 -40.72
CA THR A 455 29.47 8.63 -41.78
C THR A 455 29.27 10.03 -42.35
N VAL A 456 30.29 10.87 -42.26
CA VAL A 456 30.28 12.24 -42.79
C VAL A 456 31.34 12.33 -43.89
N MET A 457 30.98 13.00 -44.99
CA MET A 457 31.94 13.31 -46.06
C MET A 457 32.84 14.47 -45.63
N PRO A 458 34.15 14.43 -45.92
CA PRO A 458 35.04 15.57 -45.67
C PRO A 458 34.55 16.82 -46.42
N PRO A 459 34.89 18.04 -45.95
CA PRO A 459 34.56 19.28 -46.66
C PRO A 459 35.17 19.29 -48.07
N GLU A 460 34.46 19.85 -49.05
CA GLU A 460 34.98 20.02 -50.42
C GLU A 460 36.23 20.92 -50.41
N GLY A 461 37.33 20.46 -51.00
CA GLY A 461 38.59 21.19 -51.13
C GLY A 461 39.86 20.51 -50.62
N LEU A 462 39.78 19.24 -50.19
CA LEU A 462 40.95 18.43 -49.80
C LEU A 462 41.58 17.73 -51.01
N SER A 463 42.90 17.50 -50.97
CA SER A 463 43.67 16.89 -52.06
C SER A 463 43.19 15.47 -52.41
N GLU A 464 43.31 15.08 -53.69
CA GLU A 464 43.00 13.73 -54.18
C GLU A 464 43.81 12.68 -53.40
N GLY A 465 43.15 12.07 -52.41
CA GLY A 465 43.73 11.15 -51.43
C GLY A 465 42.94 11.10 -50.12
N ASP A 466 42.28 12.20 -49.74
CA ASP A 466 41.61 12.37 -48.43
C ASP A 466 40.07 12.31 -48.47
N ASN A 467 39.47 11.85 -49.57
CA ASN A 467 38.00 11.81 -49.77
C ASN A 467 37.31 10.56 -49.15
N ALA A 468 37.96 9.86 -48.22
CA ALA A 468 37.35 8.71 -47.57
C ALA A 468 36.25 9.16 -46.57
N PRO A 469 35.09 8.49 -46.53
CA PRO A 469 34.05 8.79 -45.55
C PRO A 469 34.58 8.61 -44.13
N ILE A 470 34.40 9.64 -43.28
CA ILE A 470 34.83 9.59 -41.88
C ILE A 470 33.65 9.10 -41.06
N SER A 471 33.81 7.96 -40.38
CA SER A 471 32.86 7.52 -39.36
C SER A 471 33.11 8.30 -38.07
N LEU A 472 32.14 9.11 -37.68
CA LEU A 472 32.10 9.84 -36.41
C LEU A 472 31.11 9.17 -35.48
N THR A 473 31.54 8.95 -34.25
CA THR A 473 30.66 8.54 -33.17
C THR A 473 30.06 9.79 -32.54
N ILE A 474 28.74 9.96 -32.63
CA ILE A 474 28.01 11.07 -32.01
C ILE A 474 26.96 10.54 -31.04
N THR A 475 26.68 11.31 -29.99
CA THR A 475 25.59 11.02 -29.06
C THR A 475 24.36 11.84 -29.45
N GLU A 476 23.26 11.14 -29.75
CA GLU A 476 21.97 11.74 -30.07
C GLU A 476 20.94 11.45 -28.96
N ARG A 477 19.85 12.23 -28.95
CA ARG A 477 18.74 12.03 -28.01
C ARG A 477 17.65 11.23 -28.70
N LYS A 478 17.29 10.10 -28.11
CA LYS A 478 16.11 9.33 -28.50
C LYS A 478 15.00 9.56 -27.48
N TYR A 479 13.98 10.31 -27.90
CA TYR A 479 12.87 10.67 -27.04
C TYR A 479 11.91 9.51 -26.83
N TYR A 480 11.43 9.35 -25.60
CA TYR A 480 10.34 8.44 -25.29
C TYR A 480 9.02 8.97 -25.84
N GLU A 481 8.09 8.07 -26.18
CA GLU A 481 6.75 8.44 -26.62
C GLU A 481 5.84 8.89 -25.47
N GLU A 482 6.28 8.81 -24.22
CA GLU A 482 5.48 9.16 -23.05
C GLU A 482 5.38 10.69 -22.86
N HIS A 483 4.15 11.18 -22.81
CA HIS A 483 3.85 12.59 -22.58
C HIS A 483 3.14 12.73 -21.24
N TRP A 484 3.71 13.53 -20.35
CA TRP A 484 3.30 13.60 -18.95
C TRP A 484 2.66 14.94 -18.61
N VAL A 485 1.53 14.89 -17.92
CA VAL A 485 0.85 16.07 -17.39
C VAL A 485 1.11 16.22 -15.89
N ASP A 486 1.04 17.45 -15.41
CA ASP A 486 1.39 17.85 -14.06
C ASP A 486 0.39 17.25 -13.05
N PRO A 487 0.81 16.28 -12.20
CA PRO A 487 -0.11 15.63 -11.27
C PRO A 487 -0.65 16.57 -10.18
N TYR A 488 -0.09 17.76 -10.04
CA TYR A 488 -0.57 18.78 -9.12
C TYR A 488 -1.70 19.63 -9.72
N SER A 489 -2.04 19.48 -11.00
CA SER A 489 -3.05 20.33 -11.65
C SER A 489 -4.48 19.88 -11.36
N GLU A 490 -5.24 20.74 -10.67
CA GLU A 490 -6.67 20.53 -10.46
C GLU A 490 -7.48 20.42 -11.76
N LYS A 491 -6.98 20.96 -12.89
CA LYS A 491 -7.64 20.86 -14.20
C LYS A 491 -7.48 19.47 -14.82
N VAL A 492 -6.33 18.84 -14.61
CA VAL A 492 -6.12 17.42 -14.96
C VAL A 492 -7.05 16.54 -14.12
N TRP A 493 -7.24 16.88 -12.84
CA TRP A 493 -8.14 16.14 -11.95
C TRP A 493 -9.60 16.26 -12.37
N GLU A 494 -10.09 17.48 -12.61
CA GLU A 494 -11.46 17.76 -13.09
C GLU A 494 -11.78 16.94 -14.34
N TYR A 495 -10.90 16.99 -15.35
CA TYR A 495 -11.12 16.31 -16.61
C TYR A 495 -11.25 14.79 -16.44
N ASN A 496 -10.31 14.16 -15.74
CA ASN A 496 -10.33 12.70 -15.56
C ASN A 496 -11.50 12.23 -14.68
N VAL A 497 -11.88 13.01 -13.67
CA VAL A 497 -13.03 12.69 -12.82
C VAL A 497 -14.36 12.94 -13.54
N ALA A 498 -14.45 13.93 -14.43
CA ALA A 498 -15.63 14.13 -15.29
C ALA A 498 -15.87 12.92 -16.21
N ILE A 499 -14.80 12.38 -16.82
CA ILE A 499 -14.87 11.13 -17.60
C ILE A 499 -15.37 9.98 -16.71
N ALA A 500 -14.77 9.80 -15.53
CA ALA A 500 -15.15 8.73 -14.61
C ALA A 500 -16.64 8.81 -14.24
N ARG A 501 -17.12 10.00 -13.86
CA ARG A 501 -18.53 10.24 -13.52
C ARG A 501 -19.46 9.91 -14.66
N GLU A 502 -19.17 10.43 -15.86
CA GLU A 502 -20.02 10.18 -17.03
C GLU A 502 -20.13 8.68 -17.33
N ILE A 503 -19.03 7.93 -17.23
CA ILE A 503 -19.04 6.51 -17.56
C ILE A 503 -19.75 5.65 -16.49
N ILE A 504 -19.62 6.00 -15.21
CA ILE A 504 -20.43 5.39 -14.15
C ILE A 504 -21.93 5.71 -14.36
N GLU A 505 -22.29 6.95 -14.69
CA GLU A 505 -23.67 7.34 -14.99
C GLU A 505 -24.24 6.60 -16.21
N ARG A 506 -23.38 6.11 -17.11
CA ARG A 506 -23.75 5.32 -18.30
C ARG A 506 -23.72 3.81 -18.08
N GLY A 507 -23.47 3.35 -16.85
CA GLY A 507 -23.73 1.98 -16.40
C GLY A 507 -22.51 1.06 -16.27
N PHE A 508 -21.29 1.60 -16.31
CA PHE A 508 -20.11 0.88 -15.80
C PHE A 508 -20.18 0.71 -14.28
N ASP A 509 -19.58 -0.35 -13.75
CA ASP A 509 -19.60 -0.64 -12.31
C ASP A 509 -18.47 0.05 -11.55
N GLU A 510 -17.32 0.19 -12.19
CA GLU A 510 -16.07 0.59 -11.54
C GLU A 510 -15.26 1.48 -12.48
N VAL A 511 -14.56 2.46 -11.90
CA VAL A 511 -13.52 3.21 -12.61
C VAL A 511 -12.15 2.75 -12.11
N GLN A 512 -11.25 2.45 -13.06
CA GLN A 512 -9.85 2.17 -12.79
C GLN A 512 -8.99 3.33 -13.29
N PHE A 513 -8.25 3.95 -12.38
CA PHE A 513 -7.26 4.96 -12.75
C PHE A 513 -5.88 4.33 -12.90
N ASP A 514 -5.35 4.37 -14.12
CA ASP A 514 -3.98 3.93 -14.43
C ASP A 514 -3.06 5.15 -14.63
N TYR A 515 -1.74 4.92 -14.52
CA TYR A 515 -0.69 5.93 -14.55
C TYR A 515 -0.92 7.03 -13.51
N ILE A 516 -1.43 6.66 -12.34
CA ILE A 516 -1.44 7.50 -11.14
C ILE A 516 -0.04 7.55 -10.51
N ARG A 517 0.91 8.12 -11.24
CA ARG A 517 2.32 8.24 -10.83
C ARG A 517 3.03 9.41 -11.52
N PHE A 518 4.24 9.68 -11.08
CA PHE A 518 5.19 10.58 -11.73
C PHE A 518 6.05 9.86 -12.80
N PRO A 519 6.69 10.60 -13.74
CA PRO A 519 7.62 10.05 -14.70
C PRO A 519 8.80 9.37 -14.02
N THR A 520 9.24 8.23 -14.55
CA THR A 520 10.30 7.40 -13.95
C THR A 520 11.52 7.18 -14.84
N ASP A 521 11.42 7.58 -16.10
CA ASP A 521 12.36 7.23 -17.16
C ASP A 521 12.89 8.49 -17.86
N GLY A 522 14.19 8.52 -18.14
CA GLY A 522 14.86 9.61 -18.89
C GLY A 522 16.12 10.11 -18.19
N VAL A 523 17.15 10.42 -18.98
CA VAL A 523 18.39 10.99 -18.43
C VAL A 523 18.19 12.44 -17.94
N ASN A 524 17.10 13.09 -18.35
CA ASN A 524 16.70 14.45 -18.00
C ASN A 524 15.60 14.52 -16.91
N LEU A 525 15.39 13.47 -16.11
CA LEU A 525 14.42 13.48 -15.01
C LEU A 525 14.71 14.60 -13.99
N SER A 526 15.98 14.95 -13.76
CA SER A 526 16.34 16.06 -12.87
C SER A 526 15.87 17.43 -13.36
N ASN A 527 15.48 17.55 -14.63
CA ASN A 527 15.00 18.80 -15.21
C ASN A 527 13.50 19.02 -14.99
N LEU A 528 12.77 18.05 -14.45
CA LEU A 528 11.33 18.13 -14.26
C LEU A 528 10.94 19.33 -13.38
N ARG A 529 10.00 20.14 -13.86
CA ARG A 529 9.39 21.28 -13.17
C ARG A 529 7.87 21.15 -13.22
N TYR A 530 7.26 21.14 -12.04
CA TYR A 530 5.81 21.09 -11.85
C TYR A 530 5.31 22.50 -11.55
N ARG A 531 4.58 23.11 -12.49
CA ARG A 531 4.11 24.50 -12.39
C ARG A 531 2.82 24.63 -11.59
N TRP A 532 2.09 23.52 -11.41
CA TRP A 532 0.86 23.48 -10.62
C TRP A 532 1.11 23.05 -9.16
N ARG A 533 2.36 22.77 -8.81
CA ARG A 533 2.77 22.41 -7.45
C ARG A 533 2.71 23.63 -6.55
N ASP A 534 1.78 23.61 -5.61
CA ASP A 534 1.71 24.62 -4.55
C ASP A 534 2.77 24.33 -3.45
N PRO A 535 3.21 25.35 -2.69
CA PRO A 535 4.21 25.18 -1.64
C PRO A 535 3.82 24.10 -0.61
N GLY A 536 4.78 23.26 -0.21
CA GLY A 536 4.57 22.23 0.83
C GLY A 536 3.95 20.92 0.33
N MET A 537 3.63 20.79 -0.95
CA MET A 537 3.20 19.52 -1.54
C MET A 537 4.40 18.66 -1.93
N ASP A 538 4.40 17.37 -1.60
CA ASP A 538 5.27 16.31 -2.15
C ASP A 538 4.53 15.43 -3.18
N MET A 539 5.20 14.42 -3.75
CA MET A 539 4.60 13.54 -4.77
C MET A 539 3.40 12.76 -4.21
N GLU A 540 3.53 12.21 -3.01
CA GLU A 540 2.45 11.50 -2.33
C GLU A 540 1.24 12.42 -2.12
N SER A 541 1.44 13.66 -1.68
CA SER A 541 0.36 14.64 -1.47
C SER A 541 -0.38 15.00 -2.76
N ALA A 542 0.29 15.01 -3.93
CA ALA A 542 -0.39 15.19 -5.22
C ALA A 542 -1.35 14.04 -5.51
N LEU A 543 -0.89 12.79 -5.37
CA LEU A 543 -1.72 11.61 -5.62
C LEU A 543 -2.86 11.50 -4.59
N MET A 544 -2.58 11.79 -3.32
CA MET A 544 -3.61 11.88 -2.28
C MET A 544 -4.66 12.94 -2.61
N SER A 545 -4.24 14.14 -3.07
CA SER A 545 -5.16 15.22 -3.44
C SER A 545 -6.06 14.82 -4.61
N PHE A 546 -5.48 14.22 -5.66
CA PHE A 546 -6.25 13.70 -6.79
C PHE A 546 -7.26 12.62 -6.36
N LEU A 547 -6.83 11.62 -5.58
CA LEU A 547 -7.72 10.53 -5.18
C LEU A 547 -8.78 10.97 -4.16
N GLN A 548 -8.46 11.92 -3.28
CA GLN A 548 -9.45 12.57 -2.42
C GLN A 548 -10.52 13.28 -3.26
N TYR A 549 -10.10 14.03 -4.28
CA TYR A 549 -11.01 14.69 -5.21
C TYR A 549 -11.86 13.66 -5.98
N ALA A 550 -11.25 12.60 -6.50
CA ALA A 550 -11.96 11.54 -7.23
C ALA A 550 -13.00 10.85 -6.34
N ARG A 551 -12.61 10.41 -5.13
CA ARG A 551 -13.55 9.78 -4.18
C ARG A 551 -14.72 10.68 -3.81
N LYS A 552 -14.48 11.98 -3.59
CA LYS A 552 -15.55 12.93 -3.28
C LYS A 552 -16.59 13.06 -4.40
N ASN A 553 -16.19 12.81 -5.65
CA ASN A 553 -16.99 13.07 -6.84
C ASN A 553 -17.46 11.80 -7.58
N VAL A 554 -16.98 10.61 -7.20
CA VAL A 554 -17.35 9.33 -7.82
C VAL A 554 -17.96 8.39 -6.76
N ALA A 555 -19.25 8.12 -6.91
CA ALA A 555 -20.03 7.24 -6.03
C ALA A 555 -20.07 5.79 -6.53
N ALA A 556 -18.90 5.21 -6.80
CA ALA A 556 -18.73 3.85 -7.29
C ALA A 556 -17.37 3.29 -6.80
N PRO A 557 -17.12 1.97 -6.95
CA PRO A 557 -15.78 1.41 -6.84
C PRO A 557 -14.74 2.22 -7.63
N ILE A 558 -13.65 2.60 -6.95
CA ILE A 558 -12.45 3.18 -7.58
C ILE A 558 -11.30 2.20 -7.40
N SER A 559 -10.70 1.78 -8.51
CA SER A 559 -9.47 1.01 -8.55
C SER A 559 -8.30 1.86 -9.05
N ILE A 560 -7.09 1.49 -8.66
CA ILE A 560 -5.85 2.11 -9.13
C ILE A 560 -4.82 1.06 -9.50
N ASP A 561 -4.03 1.36 -10.53
CA ASP A 561 -2.94 0.51 -10.97
C ASP A 561 -1.60 1.01 -10.39
N ILE A 562 -0.84 0.09 -9.81
CA ILE A 562 0.46 0.40 -9.21
C ILE A 562 1.55 -0.53 -9.74
N TYR A 563 2.79 -0.05 -9.73
CA TYR A 563 3.94 -0.90 -10.02
C TYR A 563 4.05 -2.05 -9.02
N GLY A 564 4.48 -3.23 -9.52
CA GLY A 564 4.66 -4.41 -8.69
C GLY A 564 5.63 -4.19 -7.53
N ALA A 565 6.69 -3.40 -7.72
CA ALA A 565 7.63 -3.05 -6.66
C ALA A 565 6.97 -2.23 -5.54
N ASN A 566 6.15 -1.23 -5.87
CA ASN A 566 5.35 -0.46 -4.90
C ASN A 566 4.28 -1.35 -4.23
N GLY A 567 3.90 -2.45 -4.88
CA GLY A 567 3.04 -3.46 -4.30
C GLY A 567 3.73 -4.44 -3.34
N TRP A 568 5.06 -4.53 -3.38
CA TRP A 568 5.89 -5.41 -2.54
C TRP A 568 6.58 -4.69 -1.37
N TYR A 569 6.91 -3.40 -1.55
CA TYR A 569 7.67 -2.60 -0.60
C TYR A 569 6.90 -1.33 -0.22
N ARG A 570 6.98 -0.93 1.06
CA ARG A 570 6.46 0.35 1.57
C ARG A 570 7.33 1.54 1.14
N SER A 571 7.41 1.80 -0.16
CA SER A 571 8.23 2.88 -0.70
C SER A 571 7.55 3.56 -1.88
N GLY A 572 7.29 4.86 -1.75
CA GLY A 572 6.79 5.73 -2.83
C GLY A 572 7.86 6.20 -3.82
N VAL A 573 9.07 5.62 -3.77
CA VAL A 573 10.24 6.10 -4.51
C VAL A 573 9.95 6.28 -6.00
N ARG A 574 10.23 7.52 -6.49
CA ARG A 574 10.11 7.98 -7.88
C ARG A 574 8.69 8.03 -8.46
N THR A 575 7.75 7.21 -7.97
CA THR A 575 6.39 7.15 -8.52
C THR A 575 5.38 7.99 -7.73
N GLY A 576 5.64 8.24 -6.43
CA GLY A 576 4.66 8.80 -5.49
C GLY A 576 3.64 7.77 -4.97
N GLN A 577 3.71 6.50 -5.42
CA GLN A 577 2.73 5.47 -5.07
C GLN A 577 3.06 4.83 -3.71
N ASP A 578 2.30 5.17 -2.68
CA ASP A 578 2.37 4.56 -1.34
C ASP A 578 1.04 3.86 -1.02
N VAL A 579 1.06 2.53 -0.93
CA VAL A 579 -0.14 1.70 -0.71
C VAL A 579 -0.90 2.10 0.54
N GLU A 580 -0.20 2.41 1.64
CA GLU A 580 -0.83 2.76 2.92
C GLU A 580 -1.58 4.10 2.84
N LEU A 581 -1.04 5.07 2.10
CA LEU A 581 -1.68 6.36 1.89
C LEU A 581 -2.81 6.31 0.87
N LEU A 582 -2.59 5.67 -0.29
CA LEU A 582 -3.56 5.63 -1.38
C LEU A 582 -4.79 4.77 -1.03
N ALA A 583 -4.60 3.71 -0.22
CA ALA A 583 -5.68 2.86 0.28
C ALA A 583 -6.75 3.63 1.06
N ARG A 584 -6.55 4.89 1.47
CA ARG A 584 -7.58 5.69 2.14
C ARG A 584 -8.73 6.10 1.20
N TYR A 585 -8.48 6.16 -0.10
CA TYR A 585 -9.39 6.78 -1.06
C TYR A 585 -9.96 5.82 -2.10
N VAL A 586 -9.36 4.65 -2.28
CA VAL A 586 -9.72 3.68 -3.33
C VAL A 586 -10.32 2.43 -2.71
N ASP A 587 -11.08 1.64 -3.49
CA ASP A 587 -11.65 0.38 -3.03
C ASP A 587 -10.79 -0.83 -3.42
N VAL A 588 -9.99 -0.67 -4.48
CA VAL A 588 -9.18 -1.72 -5.07
C VAL A 588 -7.80 -1.19 -5.41
N ILE A 589 -6.77 -2.00 -5.21
CA ILE A 589 -5.42 -1.75 -5.71
C ILE A 589 -5.03 -2.92 -6.61
N CYS A 590 -4.58 -2.60 -7.82
CA CYS A 590 -4.24 -3.55 -8.87
C CYS A 590 -2.72 -3.54 -9.12
N PRO A 591 -1.92 -4.25 -8.30
CA PRO A 591 -0.49 -4.31 -8.51
C PRO A 591 -0.13 -5.14 -9.75
N MET A 592 0.80 -4.63 -10.56
CA MET A 592 1.33 -5.33 -11.72
C MET A 592 2.53 -6.20 -11.32
N PHE A 593 2.27 -7.42 -10.84
CA PHE A 593 3.29 -8.34 -10.34
C PHE A 593 3.96 -9.19 -11.43
N TYR A 594 4.14 -8.64 -12.63
CA TYR A 594 4.71 -9.36 -13.77
C TYR A 594 6.12 -9.90 -13.45
N PRO A 595 6.33 -11.23 -13.41
CA PRO A 595 7.64 -11.79 -13.07
C PRO A 595 8.74 -11.37 -14.07
N SER A 596 8.37 -11.03 -15.30
CA SER A 596 9.30 -10.52 -16.30
C SER A 596 9.86 -9.13 -15.97
N HIS A 597 9.17 -8.33 -15.15
CA HIS A 597 9.52 -6.95 -14.80
C HIS A 597 10.25 -6.82 -13.45
N PHE A 598 10.28 -7.88 -12.65
CA PHE A 598 11.18 -7.97 -11.50
C PHE A 598 12.59 -8.37 -11.94
N GLU A 599 13.58 -8.08 -11.10
CA GLU A 599 14.92 -8.62 -11.25
C GLU A 599 14.86 -10.15 -11.45
N GLN A 600 15.63 -10.67 -12.40
CA GLN A 600 15.51 -12.06 -12.85
C GLN A 600 15.88 -13.09 -11.77
N THR A 601 16.50 -12.65 -10.68
CA THR A 601 16.86 -13.45 -9.50
C THR A 601 15.83 -13.36 -8.38
N PHE A 602 14.96 -12.34 -8.37
CA PHE A 602 13.96 -12.12 -7.33
C PHE A 602 12.98 -13.30 -7.23
N MET A 603 12.86 -13.91 -6.06
CA MET A 603 12.01 -15.08 -5.75
C MET A 603 12.30 -16.32 -6.63
N ALA A 604 13.46 -16.35 -7.31
CA ALA A 604 13.82 -17.37 -8.29
C ALA A 604 14.59 -18.56 -7.68
N PHE A 605 14.54 -18.73 -6.37
CA PHE A 605 15.18 -19.86 -5.68
C PHE A 605 14.50 -21.20 -6.02
N GLU A 606 15.23 -22.31 -5.84
CA GLU A 606 14.73 -23.63 -6.25
C GLU A 606 13.49 -24.10 -5.45
N PRO A 607 12.52 -24.79 -6.09
CA PRO A 607 12.43 -25.01 -7.54
C PRO A 607 12.10 -23.70 -8.29
N ALA A 608 12.91 -23.35 -9.29
CA ALA A 608 12.82 -22.04 -9.95
C ALA A 608 11.48 -21.81 -10.64
N VAL A 609 10.83 -22.86 -11.16
CA VAL A 609 9.51 -22.82 -11.83
C VAL A 609 8.40 -22.21 -10.96
N LEU A 610 8.52 -22.27 -9.63
CA LEU A 610 7.52 -21.73 -8.70
C LEU A 610 7.65 -20.21 -8.47
N ARG A 611 8.61 -19.53 -9.12
CA ARG A 611 8.78 -18.07 -9.00
C ARG A 611 7.48 -17.29 -9.27
N PRO A 612 6.67 -17.57 -10.32
CA PRO A 612 5.41 -16.86 -10.53
C PRO A 612 4.44 -17.05 -9.37
N TYR A 613 4.28 -18.27 -8.86
CA TYR A 613 3.44 -18.54 -7.68
C TYR A 613 3.87 -17.70 -6.48
N ARG A 614 5.17 -17.71 -6.15
CA ARG A 614 5.68 -16.99 -4.98
C ARG A 614 5.51 -15.47 -5.10
N ILE A 615 5.73 -14.92 -6.30
CA ILE A 615 5.58 -13.49 -6.57
C ILE A 615 4.13 -13.05 -6.34
N TYR A 616 3.15 -13.81 -6.83
CA TYR A 616 1.73 -13.46 -6.67
C TYR A 616 1.22 -13.79 -5.27
N HIS A 617 1.61 -14.92 -4.68
CA HIS A 617 1.18 -15.31 -3.34
C HIS A 617 1.64 -14.30 -2.28
N LEU A 618 2.95 -14.11 -2.15
CA LEU A 618 3.50 -13.21 -1.15
C LEU A 618 3.24 -11.75 -1.51
N GLY A 619 3.27 -11.37 -2.79
CA GLY A 619 2.98 -10.00 -3.22
C GLY A 619 1.55 -9.57 -2.87
N THR A 620 0.57 -10.44 -3.11
CA THR A 620 -0.84 -10.16 -2.80
C THR A 620 -1.08 -10.07 -1.30
N LEU A 621 -0.49 -10.99 -0.51
CA LEU A 621 -0.54 -10.91 0.95
C LEU A 621 0.09 -9.60 1.44
N ARG A 622 1.36 -9.32 1.09
CA ARG A 622 2.04 -8.09 1.51
C ARG A 622 1.23 -6.84 1.18
N ASN A 623 0.70 -6.73 -0.04
CA ASN A 623 -0.08 -5.57 -0.45
C ASN A 623 -1.34 -5.38 0.42
N SER A 624 -2.06 -6.47 0.73
CA SER A 624 -3.26 -6.42 1.56
C SER A 624 -2.96 -5.91 2.98
N TYR A 625 -1.90 -6.41 3.60
CA TYR A 625 -1.48 -5.97 4.93
C TYR A 625 -0.88 -4.55 4.91
N MET A 626 -0.17 -4.15 3.84
CA MET A 626 0.26 -2.76 3.65
C MET A 626 -0.92 -1.79 3.58
N ALA A 627 -2.00 -2.20 2.91
CA ALA A 627 -3.26 -1.47 2.85
C ALA A 627 -4.13 -1.63 4.12
N ARG A 628 -3.66 -2.34 5.15
CA ARG A 628 -4.40 -2.68 6.38
C ARG A 628 -5.74 -3.37 6.10
N LYS A 629 -5.79 -4.24 5.08
CA LYS A 629 -6.98 -4.95 4.56
C LYS A 629 -8.13 -4.04 4.10
N GLN A 630 -7.87 -2.75 3.89
CA GLN A 630 -8.89 -1.76 3.55
C GLN A 630 -9.31 -1.78 2.08
N VAL A 631 -8.61 -2.51 1.22
CA VAL A 631 -8.86 -2.57 -0.23
C VAL A 631 -8.96 -4.03 -0.64
N VAL A 632 -9.64 -4.29 -1.76
CA VAL A 632 -9.44 -5.51 -2.52
C VAL A 632 -8.09 -5.43 -3.20
N VAL A 633 -7.24 -6.45 -3.04
CA VAL A 633 -6.02 -6.57 -3.84
C VAL A 633 -6.34 -7.41 -5.07
N ARG A 634 -6.31 -6.80 -6.26
CA ARG A 634 -6.66 -7.45 -7.54
C ARG A 634 -5.49 -7.38 -8.52
N PRO A 635 -4.47 -8.24 -8.39
CA PRO A 635 -3.27 -8.15 -9.22
C PRO A 635 -3.57 -8.31 -10.71
N TYR A 636 -2.79 -7.62 -11.53
CA TYR A 636 -2.69 -7.92 -12.95
C TYR A 636 -1.74 -9.10 -13.17
N LEU A 637 -2.22 -10.17 -13.82
CA LEU A 637 -1.45 -11.36 -14.17
C LEU A 637 -0.78 -11.18 -15.53
N GLN A 638 0.47 -11.63 -15.62
CA GLN A 638 1.21 -11.67 -16.88
C GLN A 638 0.68 -12.84 -17.73
N ALA A 639 -0.14 -12.51 -18.74
CA ALA A 639 -0.62 -13.44 -19.75
C ALA A 639 0.06 -13.20 -21.12
N PHE A 640 1.30 -12.72 -21.10
CA PHE A 640 2.10 -12.42 -22.28
C PHE A 640 3.56 -12.83 -22.07
N TYR A 641 4.21 -13.22 -23.15
CA TYR A 641 5.63 -13.53 -23.19
C TYR A 641 6.47 -12.26 -23.32
N MET A 642 7.55 -12.16 -22.55
CA MET A 642 8.61 -11.18 -22.75
C MET A 642 9.95 -11.88 -22.98
N ASN A 643 10.79 -11.39 -23.90
CA ASN A 643 12.07 -12.01 -24.22
C ASN A 643 13.16 -11.74 -23.14
N VAL A 644 12.89 -12.12 -21.90
CA VAL A 644 13.83 -12.13 -20.77
C VAL A 644 14.29 -13.55 -20.47
N ARG A 645 15.38 -13.70 -19.72
CA ARG A 645 15.98 -15.02 -19.41
C ARG A 645 14.97 -15.98 -18.82
N TYR A 646 14.25 -15.54 -17.78
CA TYR A 646 13.34 -16.41 -17.04
C TYR A 646 12.16 -16.87 -17.90
N ASP A 647 11.55 -15.96 -18.66
CA ASP A 647 10.40 -16.29 -19.52
C ASP A 647 10.81 -17.20 -20.70
N ARG A 648 12.03 -17.06 -21.26
CA ARG A 648 12.56 -17.99 -22.27
C ARG A 648 12.59 -19.44 -21.78
N GLU A 649 12.76 -19.63 -20.47
CA GLU A 649 12.91 -20.94 -19.85
C GLU A 649 11.57 -21.49 -19.34
N PHE A 650 10.71 -20.63 -18.78
CA PHE A 650 9.54 -21.09 -18.01
C PHE A 650 8.17 -20.64 -18.55
N PHE A 651 8.09 -19.65 -19.45
CA PHE A 651 6.80 -19.13 -19.89
C PHE A 651 6.00 -20.20 -20.64
N SER A 652 4.80 -20.49 -20.14
CA SER A 652 3.90 -21.57 -20.59
C SER A 652 2.52 -21.39 -19.96
N PRO A 653 1.49 -22.16 -20.33
CA PRO A 653 0.22 -22.18 -19.60
C PRO A 653 0.38 -22.47 -18.09
N LEU A 654 1.36 -23.30 -17.70
CA LEU A 654 1.69 -23.55 -16.30
C LEU A 654 2.18 -22.28 -15.59
N TYR A 655 3.01 -21.46 -16.26
CA TYR A 655 3.46 -20.17 -15.73
C TYR A 655 2.29 -19.25 -15.41
N VAL A 656 1.27 -19.21 -16.27
CA VAL A 656 0.06 -18.40 -16.05
C VAL A 656 -0.79 -19.00 -14.93
N SER A 657 -0.95 -20.32 -14.89
CA SER A 657 -1.68 -21.03 -13.83
C SER A 657 -1.06 -20.81 -12.45
N LEU A 658 0.27 -20.85 -12.33
CA LEU A 658 0.96 -20.63 -11.05
C LEU A 658 0.69 -19.23 -10.47
N GLN A 659 0.50 -18.22 -11.31
CA GLN A 659 0.11 -16.88 -10.86
C GLN A 659 -1.31 -16.89 -10.28
N VAL A 660 -2.25 -17.61 -10.93
CA VAL A 660 -3.62 -17.80 -10.43
C VAL A 660 -3.62 -18.53 -9.10
N ASP A 661 -2.83 -19.61 -8.98
CA ASP A 661 -2.67 -20.36 -7.74
C ASP A 661 -2.13 -19.48 -6.61
N GLY A 662 -1.15 -18.62 -6.92
CA GLY A 662 -0.61 -17.66 -5.94
C GLY A 662 -1.68 -16.68 -5.43
N VAL A 663 -2.54 -16.16 -6.32
CA VAL A 663 -3.66 -15.30 -5.90
C VAL A 663 -4.73 -16.07 -5.13
N ARG A 664 -5.07 -17.30 -5.56
CA ARG A 664 -6.02 -18.16 -4.86
C ARG A 664 -5.57 -18.45 -3.42
N ASP A 665 -4.31 -18.80 -3.25
CA ASP A 665 -3.76 -19.23 -1.97
C ASP A 665 -3.36 -18.04 -1.07
N SER A 666 -3.60 -16.80 -1.52
CA SER A 666 -3.38 -15.58 -0.74
C SER A 666 -4.70 -14.98 -0.23
N THR A 667 -5.13 -13.82 -0.74
CA THR A 667 -6.38 -13.17 -0.31
C THR A 667 -7.59 -13.67 -1.09
N ASN A 668 -7.39 -14.19 -2.31
CA ASN A 668 -8.46 -14.68 -3.20
C ASN A 668 -9.55 -13.62 -3.49
N GLU A 669 -9.16 -12.34 -3.53
CA GLU A 669 -10.11 -11.21 -3.67
C GLU A 669 -10.39 -10.82 -5.13
N GLY A 670 -9.64 -11.37 -6.09
CA GLY A 670 -9.84 -11.15 -7.52
C GLY A 670 -8.52 -11.11 -8.29
N LEU A 671 -8.61 -11.13 -9.62
CA LEU A 671 -7.46 -10.96 -10.51
C LEU A 671 -7.87 -10.46 -11.89
N THR A 672 -6.91 -9.91 -12.63
CA THR A 672 -7.09 -9.47 -14.01
C THR A 672 -5.98 -10.01 -14.90
N PHE A 673 -6.29 -10.79 -15.94
CA PHE A 673 -5.28 -11.16 -16.93
C PHE A 673 -4.92 -9.98 -17.81
N TRP A 674 -3.62 -9.74 -18.01
CA TRP A 674 -3.11 -8.71 -18.89
C TRP A 674 -2.41 -9.32 -20.10
N ASN A 675 -2.92 -9.01 -21.29
CA ASN A 675 -2.20 -9.09 -22.55
C ASN A 675 -2.70 -8.01 -23.50
N ASN A 676 -1.86 -6.99 -23.76
CA ASN A 676 -2.25 -5.85 -24.59
C ASN A 676 -2.55 -6.21 -26.05
N ALA A 677 -2.09 -7.37 -26.53
CA ALA A 677 -2.40 -7.87 -27.87
C ALA A 677 -3.71 -8.68 -27.94
N GLY A 678 -4.44 -8.80 -26.81
CA GLY A 678 -5.70 -9.56 -26.74
C GLY A 678 -5.54 -11.07 -26.97
N ARG A 679 -4.32 -11.60 -26.84
CA ARG A 679 -4.00 -13.02 -26.96
C ARG A 679 -4.05 -13.68 -25.59
N TYR A 680 -4.93 -14.66 -25.43
CA TYR A 680 -5.25 -15.27 -24.15
C TYR A 680 -5.28 -16.80 -24.22
N ASP A 681 -4.55 -17.39 -25.16
CA ASP A 681 -4.55 -18.84 -25.38
C ASP A 681 -3.92 -19.62 -24.20
N ASP A 682 -3.07 -18.96 -23.40
CA ASP A 682 -2.33 -19.56 -22.29
C ASP A 682 -3.07 -19.52 -20.93
N ILE A 683 -4.25 -18.90 -20.85
CA ILE A 683 -4.95 -18.72 -19.56
C ILE A 683 -5.70 -20.01 -19.14
N PRO A 684 -5.74 -20.34 -17.84
CA PRO A 684 -6.49 -21.49 -17.35
C PRO A 684 -8.00 -21.19 -17.26
N THR A 685 -8.83 -22.23 -17.19
CA THR A 685 -10.22 -22.09 -16.74
C THR A 685 -10.25 -21.90 -15.23
N LEU A 686 -10.93 -20.86 -14.75
CA LEU A 686 -11.02 -20.58 -13.31
C LEU A 686 -12.06 -21.50 -12.66
N LEU A 687 -11.69 -22.19 -11.60
CA LEU A 687 -12.62 -22.95 -10.76
C LEU A 687 -13.17 -22.00 -9.69
N ARG A 688 -14.49 -21.76 -9.68
CA ARG A 688 -15.11 -20.83 -8.73
C ARG A 688 -16.03 -21.55 -7.74
N ALA A 689 -15.93 -21.16 -6.48
CA ALA A 689 -16.87 -21.53 -5.43
C ALA A 689 -18.10 -20.59 -5.45
N PRO A 690 -19.23 -20.99 -4.80
CA PRO A 690 -20.45 -20.18 -4.78
C PRO A 690 -20.31 -18.78 -4.15
N ASP A 691 -19.29 -18.59 -3.32
CA ASP A 691 -18.93 -17.32 -2.68
C ASP A 691 -18.08 -16.40 -3.57
N ARG A 692 -17.98 -16.72 -4.87
CA ARG A 692 -17.14 -16.05 -5.88
C ARG A 692 -15.63 -16.15 -5.62
N ARG A 693 -15.16 -17.06 -4.76
CA ARG A 693 -13.72 -17.31 -4.60
C ARG A 693 -13.22 -18.34 -5.59
N LEU A 694 -11.93 -18.32 -5.90
CA LEU A 694 -11.31 -19.44 -6.60
C LEU A 694 -11.31 -20.66 -5.68
N ALA A 695 -11.84 -21.77 -6.17
CA ALA A 695 -11.78 -23.06 -5.49
C ALA A 695 -10.40 -23.67 -5.69
N GLY A 696 -9.86 -24.29 -4.64
CA GLY A 696 -8.69 -25.16 -4.78
C GLY A 696 -9.06 -26.40 -5.59
N THR A 697 -8.13 -26.93 -6.38
CA THR A 697 -8.19 -28.35 -6.72
C THR A 697 -7.98 -29.10 -5.40
N THR A 698 -8.96 -29.89 -4.97
CA THR A 698 -8.80 -30.81 -3.84
C THR A 698 -7.48 -31.57 -3.96
N GLY A 699 -6.50 -31.24 -3.09
CA GLY A 699 -5.32 -32.04 -2.74
C GLY A 699 -4.41 -32.52 -3.87
N ALA A 700 -3.12 -32.18 -3.76
CA ALA A 700 -1.98 -32.79 -4.48
C ALA A 700 -1.93 -32.55 -6.00
N ARG A 701 -1.04 -31.65 -6.46
CA ARG A 701 -0.36 -31.76 -7.77
C ARG A 701 0.73 -30.72 -8.12
N LEU A 702 1.17 -29.86 -7.20
CA LEU A 702 2.24 -28.90 -7.50
C LEU A 702 3.53 -29.07 -6.67
N LEU A 703 3.56 -30.07 -5.79
CA LEU A 703 4.74 -30.41 -4.97
C LEU A 703 5.26 -31.83 -5.19
N ASP A 704 4.70 -32.56 -6.17
CA ASP A 704 5.20 -33.87 -6.62
C ASP A 704 5.91 -33.74 -7.96
#